data_AF-A0A374BZ97-F1
#
_entry.id   AF-A0A374BZ97-F1
#
_cell.length_a   1.000
_cell.length_b   1.000
_cell.length_c   1.000
_cell.angle_alpha   90.00
_cell.angle_beta   90.00
_cell.angle_gamma   90.00
#
_symmetry.space_group_name_H-M   'P 1'
#
loop_
_entity.id
_entity.type
_entity.pdbx_description
1 polymer ?
#
loop_
_entity_poly.entity_id
_entity_poly.type
_entity_poly.pdbx_seq_one_letter_code
_entity_poly.pdbx_strand_id
1 'polypeptide(L)'
;MKRNLLRFGLLSLLLVFACIAKAQDVTAIWDFQNNKPGGINAATNFEGKTGEVNSTMDGIIMRVDATTGKLTGRTSDAQFNAGTKLQIPVKSAKDVVTVTSYPNYHNYTVGGIAATTDVTEHKATSAEVTQGYVEVIATATSYLYQIKVVQASAIQEKALYSTDFTNWKEIDRSKVTDEVVNVKTLYSKEELSFTFNGVGVYPTGTNTKFPEVTGFMQTAKYTDEYKAAEPNVVTSALANITKITLHQAATGGKRGIKVSVKGDGDEDWVVIHNVSIAKASGEDLTLDVNRTNCQIKFENFALGQNAYVTDLTIYGNVDMSKTPMLGSFSLNGEKYQAVDIFNEDATGKQLATILVSKKANLISETNPLTEITADNGTIKSTTYTTTGEGNNQKTVISIVVEANGDEAIYELTVGFKPDFTLTYYDIDETTAIGTQKVEQDATIASFDKEAEGKVTVTDGKKFRGWATSVKQDEKKYTTSSVITSDTKLYAVVTDIETANTTARYDFNLQKEGFCADDHEAFCVEGNGKWHDKTHGWTFAAGDKIKILMGGKGYLKLDLCQYSTTGEITLTDPKGNKIASVEAKANKDGISTILQNSSTESGEYTLTFAVNAYLHSLSIVNMTEPAYAQDGNWYTVKAGDAKSFSTTLEIVNAANAATDAPRSYIFLPDGTYDLGDKCLTQISGNNISIIGESMDKTIIVNKPAIENEGIGTTATLLNTSNNLYMQDVTLQNALEYYKSGSAGRAVCLQDRGTQTICKNVKMLSYQDTYYSNEPNGKGQFYFEDSEIHGTVDYVCGGGDVYFNRVLFVNESRKEGEKYGEDVIAAPNSKSEWGYIFKDCTIENKAANFSLGRSWNNITRLTWLNTTVNQKDEILNDDKKYAYFTINAMGDAMADKFRLDVLKDAEGNVFSPAEKKVIFKNSGATQQKAEENIILTAEEAATYTLDAVFGDWKPEAKAAQATATATTLKDGKLSWTGDAKMYLVAKDGKFYTLTTENSLIVNDDKASFTVRAANGMGGFGTANGTVSTGINSTMTTATTVIKTAIFAADGTQLSNLQKGINIIVKTFKDGSKKTSKVIVK
;
A
#
# COMPACT_ATOMS: atom_id res chain seq x y z
N MET A 1 -72.06 -13.76 37.04
CA MET A 1 -71.73 -12.31 37.09
C MET A 1 -70.49 -11.95 37.94
N LYS A 2 -69.64 -12.90 38.36
CA LYS A 2 -68.36 -12.61 39.07
C LYS A 2 -67.13 -13.29 38.41
N ARG A 3 -67.12 -13.36 37.08
CA ARG A 3 -66.02 -14.00 36.31
C ARG A 3 -65.50 -13.19 35.12
N ASN A 4 -66.11 -12.02 34.84
CA ASN A 4 -65.66 -11.09 33.78
C ASN A 4 -64.93 -9.84 34.32
N LEU A 5 -64.87 -9.64 35.64
CA LEU A 5 -64.18 -8.49 36.26
C LEU A 5 -62.69 -8.73 36.56
N LEU A 6 -62.20 -9.97 36.46
CA LEU A 6 -60.78 -10.31 36.64
C LEU A 6 -59.99 -10.37 35.32
N ARG A 7 -60.65 -10.22 34.15
CA ARG A 7 -59.98 -10.15 32.84
C ARG A 7 -59.80 -8.73 32.30
N PHE A 8 -60.45 -7.73 32.89
CA PHE A 8 -60.24 -6.31 32.55
C PHE A 8 -59.18 -5.61 33.42
N GLY A 9 -58.78 -6.21 34.56
CA GLY A 9 -57.70 -5.69 35.40
C GLY A 9 -56.30 -6.20 35.03
N LEU A 10 -56.20 -7.19 34.12
CA LEU A 10 -54.93 -7.81 33.73
C LEU A 10 -54.52 -7.56 32.27
N LEU A 11 -55.42 -7.03 31.42
CA LEU A 11 -55.06 -6.61 30.06
C LEU A 11 -54.56 -5.16 29.98
N SER A 12 -54.78 -4.35 31.01
CA SER A 12 -54.28 -2.97 31.10
C SER A 12 -52.85 -2.86 31.65
N LEU A 13 -52.25 -3.98 32.08
CA LEU A 13 -50.86 -4.05 32.57
C LEU A 13 -49.89 -4.76 31.61
N LEU A 14 -50.38 -5.31 30.48
CA LEU A 14 -49.59 -6.11 29.54
C LEU A 14 -49.53 -5.53 28.11
N LEU A 15 -49.99 -4.30 27.92
CA LEU A 15 -49.82 -3.51 26.68
C LEU A 15 -48.91 -2.28 26.88
N VAL A 16 -48.13 -2.27 27.96
CA VAL A 16 -46.94 -1.43 28.11
C VAL A 16 -45.70 -2.32 27.98
N PHE A 17 -45.60 -3.06 26.87
CA PHE A 17 -44.31 -3.60 26.47
C PHE A 17 -43.54 -2.48 25.80
N ALA A 18 -42.50 -2.03 26.50
CA ALA A 18 -41.31 -1.39 25.97
C ALA A 18 -41.56 -0.28 24.93
N CYS A 19 -42.04 0.87 25.40
CA CYS A 19 -41.26 2.05 25.02
C CYS A 19 -39.87 1.80 25.62
N ILE A 20 -38.97 1.24 24.80
CA ILE A 20 -37.54 1.40 25.04
C ILE A 20 -37.42 2.89 25.31
N ALA A 21 -37.10 3.27 26.55
CA ALA A 21 -36.90 4.65 26.91
C ALA A 21 -35.59 5.07 26.22
N LYS A 22 -35.66 5.29 24.91
CA LYS A 22 -34.54 5.73 24.09
C LYS A 22 -34.32 7.20 24.45
N ALA A 23 -33.06 7.58 24.57
CA ALA A 23 -32.64 8.97 24.61
C ALA A 23 -32.91 9.65 23.26
N GLN A 24 -34.18 9.82 22.88
CA GLN A 24 -34.57 10.40 21.60
C GLN A 24 -35.77 11.33 21.75
N ASP A 25 -35.70 12.48 21.10
CA ASP A 25 -36.76 13.48 21.09
C ASP A 25 -38.05 12.92 20.49
N VAL A 26 -39.18 13.35 21.04
CA VAL A 26 -40.51 12.97 20.55
C VAL A 26 -41.04 14.08 19.65
N THR A 27 -41.25 13.78 18.37
CA THR A 27 -41.80 14.74 17.40
C THR A 27 -43.28 14.48 17.15
N ALA A 28 -44.14 15.42 17.55
CA ALA A 28 -45.58 15.39 17.32
C ALA A 28 -45.98 16.42 16.27
N ILE A 29 -46.76 16.00 15.27
CA ILE A 29 -47.09 16.82 14.10
C ILE A 29 -48.62 16.91 13.92
N TRP A 30 -49.09 18.11 13.64
CA TRP A 30 -50.41 18.42 13.07
C TRP A 30 -50.19 19.01 11.68
N ASP A 31 -50.24 18.18 10.64
CA ASP A 31 -49.97 18.53 9.26
C ASP A 31 -51.28 18.56 8.47
N PHE A 32 -51.83 19.76 8.30
CA PHE A 32 -53.06 19.99 7.54
C PHE A 32 -52.82 19.90 6.03
N GLN A 33 -51.59 20.19 5.57
CA GLN A 33 -51.24 20.10 4.16
C GLN A 33 -51.27 18.65 3.65
N ASN A 34 -50.76 17.73 4.46
CA ASN A 34 -50.65 16.31 4.13
C ASN A 34 -51.70 15.45 4.84
N ASN A 35 -52.64 16.08 5.55
CA ASN A 35 -53.71 15.42 6.33
C ASN A 35 -53.16 14.37 7.31
N LYS A 36 -52.15 14.74 8.12
CA LYS A 36 -51.55 13.89 9.16
C LYS A 36 -51.74 14.50 10.56
N PRO A 37 -52.18 13.71 11.57
CA PRO A 37 -52.64 12.33 11.47
C PRO A 37 -53.84 12.20 10.52
N GLY A 38 -54.00 11.00 9.94
CA GLY A 38 -55.02 10.74 8.92
C GLY A 38 -56.41 11.25 9.33
N GLY A 39 -57.00 12.15 8.54
CA GLY A 39 -58.33 12.71 8.79
C GLY A 39 -58.36 14.00 9.63
N ILE A 40 -57.20 14.56 10.01
CA ILE A 40 -57.11 15.82 10.76
C ILE A 40 -57.91 16.95 10.12
N ASN A 41 -57.93 17.07 8.79
CA ASN A 41 -58.64 18.15 8.10
C ASN A 41 -60.17 18.07 8.30
N ALA A 42 -60.72 16.86 8.35
CA ALA A 42 -62.14 16.63 8.63
C ALA A 42 -62.47 16.77 10.12
N ALA A 43 -61.55 16.33 10.99
CA ALA A 43 -61.72 16.43 12.45
C ALA A 43 -61.61 17.89 12.95
N THR A 44 -60.92 18.75 12.22
CA THR A 44 -60.68 20.13 12.60
C THR A 44 -61.79 21.04 12.06
N ASN A 45 -62.86 21.23 12.83
CA ASN A 45 -63.92 22.17 12.50
C ASN A 45 -64.46 22.84 13.78
N PHE A 46 -63.72 23.84 14.24
CA PHE A 46 -63.98 24.58 15.48
C PHE A 46 -64.33 26.04 15.17
N GLU A 47 -65.56 26.43 15.50
CA GLU A 47 -66.06 27.80 15.40
C GLU A 47 -67.08 27.98 16.53
N GLY A 48 -66.86 28.98 17.40
CA GLY A 48 -67.69 29.21 18.59
C GLY A 48 -67.58 28.14 19.68
N LYS A 49 -66.53 27.30 19.66
CA LYS A 49 -66.34 26.20 20.61
C LYS A 49 -64.86 25.92 20.88
N THR A 50 -64.59 25.20 21.96
CA THR A 50 -63.29 24.60 22.26
C THR A 50 -63.24 23.14 21.81
N GLY A 51 -62.04 22.57 21.72
CA GLY A 51 -61.86 21.15 21.47
C GLY A 51 -60.40 20.72 21.46
N GLU A 52 -60.18 19.47 21.06
CA GLU A 52 -58.87 18.82 21.08
C GLU A 52 -58.59 18.18 19.72
N VAL A 53 -57.32 18.24 19.27
CA VAL A 53 -56.87 17.66 18.00
C VAL A 53 -55.65 16.79 18.27
N ASN A 54 -55.75 15.50 17.90
CA ASN A 54 -54.65 14.56 18.02
C ASN A 54 -53.52 14.89 17.04
N SER A 55 -52.27 14.66 17.46
CA SER A 55 -51.10 14.72 16.59
C SER A 55 -50.79 13.35 15.96
N THR A 56 -49.69 13.26 15.22
CA THR A 56 -49.12 11.98 14.78
C THR A 56 -48.56 11.11 15.92
N MET A 57 -48.47 11.63 17.15
CA MET A 57 -47.99 10.90 18.32
C MET A 57 -49.11 10.73 19.34
N ASP A 58 -49.36 9.49 19.73
CA ASP A 58 -50.36 9.16 20.75
C ASP A 58 -50.04 9.84 22.08
N GLY A 59 -51.05 10.50 22.67
CA GLY A 59 -50.94 11.21 23.95
C GLY A 59 -50.41 12.65 23.86
N ILE A 60 -50.03 13.15 22.68
CA ILE A 60 -49.69 14.56 22.47
C ILE A 60 -50.82 15.23 21.68
N ILE A 61 -51.58 16.08 22.37
CA ILE A 61 -52.86 16.63 21.90
C ILE A 61 -52.82 18.15 21.95
N MET A 62 -53.18 18.80 20.84
CA MET A 62 -53.33 20.25 20.77
C MET A 62 -54.72 20.62 21.26
N ARG A 63 -54.80 21.58 22.19
CA ARG A 63 -56.09 22.18 22.57
C ARG A 63 -56.37 23.39 21.71
N VAL A 64 -57.61 23.50 21.27
CA VAL A 64 -58.09 24.59 20.41
C VAL A 64 -59.15 25.36 21.18
N ASP A 65 -58.93 26.66 21.36
CA ASP A 65 -59.96 27.59 21.79
C ASP A 65 -60.34 28.48 20.59
N ALA A 66 -61.48 28.17 19.98
CA ALA A 66 -62.08 28.95 18.91
C ALA A 66 -63.42 29.56 19.34
N THR A 67 -63.60 29.87 20.63
CA THR A 67 -64.84 30.46 21.16
C THR A 67 -65.19 31.81 20.54
N THR A 68 -64.17 32.60 20.18
CA THR A 68 -64.32 33.92 19.53
C THR A 68 -63.67 33.97 18.14
N GLY A 69 -63.33 32.81 17.57
CA GLY A 69 -62.64 32.69 16.28
C GLY A 69 -63.02 31.41 15.53
N LYS A 70 -62.11 30.95 14.66
CA LYS A 70 -62.30 29.76 13.82
C LYS A 70 -60.99 29.03 13.53
N LEU A 71 -61.01 27.70 13.68
CA LEU A 71 -60.03 26.76 13.13
C LEU A 71 -60.76 25.70 12.28
N THR A 72 -60.56 25.74 10.96
CA THR A 72 -61.22 24.79 10.04
C THR A 72 -60.21 24.19 9.07
N GLY A 73 -60.06 22.86 9.10
CA GLY A 73 -59.26 22.11 8.15
C GLY A 73 -59.89 22.11 6.75
N ARG A 74 -59.04 22.23 5.74
CA ARG A 74 -59.37 22.26 4.31
C ARG A 74 -58.56 21.19 3.59
N THR A 75 -58.61 21.15 2.26
CA THR A 75 -57.91 20.11 1.48
C THR A 75 -56.39 20.13 1.70
N SER A 76 -55.79 21.29 1.93
CA SER A 76 -54.33 21.47 1.96
C SER A 76 -53.82 22.46 3.00
N ASP A 77 -54.66 22.92 3.93
CA ASP A 77 -54.33 23.86 5.01
C ASP A 77 -55.43 23.85 6.08
N ALA A 78 -55.22 24.55 7.19
CA ALA A 78 -56.27 24.95 8.12
C ALA A 78 -56.43 26.46 8.14
N GLN A 79 -57.66 26.94 7.93
CA GLN A 79 -58.00 28.34 8.14
C GLN A 79 -57.97 28.65 9.64
N PHE A 80 -57.20 29.66 10.02
CA PHE A 80 -56.94 30.08 11.39
C PHE A 80 -57.24 31.58 11.54
N ASN A 81 -58.38 31.92 12.15
CA ASN A 81 -58.89 33.30 12.21
C ASN A 81 -58.65 33.95 13.58
N ALA A 82 -58.62 35.29 13.59
CA ALA A 82 -58.53 36.10 14.81
C ALA A 82 -59.52 35.62 15.89
N GLY A 83 -59.06 35.63 17.15
CA GLY A 83 -59.82 35.11 18.29
C GLY A 83 -59.64 33.61 18.53
N THR A 84 -58.88 32.89 17.70
CA THR A 84 -58.49 31.49 17.95
C THR A 84 -57.13 31.39 18.63
N LYS A 85 -57.05 30.52 19.64
CA LYS A 85 -55.82 30.14 20.33
C LYS A 85 -55.58 28.64 20.22
N LEU A 86 -54.35 28.24 19.94
CA LEU A 86 -53.90 26.86 19.93
C LEU A 86 -52.90 26.68 21.07
N GLN A 87 -53.13 25.71 21.93
CA GLN A 87 -52.25 25.38 23.05
C GLN A 87 -51.47 24.12 22.69
N ILE A 88 -50.20 24.31 22.36
CA ILE A 88 -49.30 23.24 21.93
C ILE A 88 -48.56 22.70 23.16
N PRO A 89 -48.75 21.43 23.54
CA PRO A 89 -48.21 20.90 24.78
C PRO A 89 -46.67 20.83 24.77
N VAL A 90 -46.06 21.41 25.80
CA VAL A 90 -44.61 21.35 26.06
C VAL A 90 -44.36 20.86 27.49
N LYS A 91 -43.21 20.21 27.70
CA LYS A 91 -42.78 19.58 28.96
C LYS A 91 -41.43 20.10 29.44
N SER A 92 -40.62 20.65 28.55
CA SER A 92 -39.28 21.15 28.86
C SER A 92 -39.01 22.47 28.16
N ALA A 93 -38.14 23.30 28.74
CA ALA A 93 -37.67 24.55 28.11
C ALA A 93 -36.76 24.26 26.91
N LYS A 94 -36.43 22.99 26.64
CA LYS A 94 -35.79 22.51 25.42
C LYS A 94 -36.76 22.27 24.27
N ASP A 95 -38.06 22.20 24.54
CA ASP A 95 -39.05 21.87 23.53
C ASP A 95 -39.16 23.00 22.52
N VAL A 96 -39.28 22.63 21.24
CA VAL A 96 -39.41 23.59 20.14
C VAL A 96 -40.75 23.41 19.46
N VAL A 97 -41.53 24.48 19.41
CA VAL A 97 -42.76 24.58 18.62
C VAL A 97 -42.45 25.28 17.30
N THR A 98 -42.71 24.59 16.20
CA THR A 98 -42.58 25.11 14.84
C THR A 98 -43.97 25.26 14.23
N VAL A 99 -44.30 26.45 13.75
CA VAL A 99 -45.52 26.71 12.98
C VAL A 99 -45.15 27.06 11.55
N THR A 100 -45.68 26.28 10.60
CA THR A 100 -45.54 26.53 9.16
C THR A 100 -46.88 27.02 8.61
N SER A 101 -46.89 28.25 8.12
CA SER A 101 -48.06 28.88 7.51
C SER A 101 -48.04 28.80 5.98
N TYR A 102 -49.18 29.10 5.36
CA TYR A 102 -49.26 29.36 3.93
C TYR A 102 -48.43 30.62 3.60
N PRO A 103 -47.71 30.64 2.46
CA PRO A 103 -46.82 31.76 2.11
C PRO A 103 -47.45 33.14 2.30
N ASN A 104 -46.78 34.00 3.07
CA ASN A 104 -47.18 35.38 3.39
C ASN A 104 -48.42 35.55 4.33
N TYR A 105 -48.91 34.50 4.99
CA TYR A 105 -50.03 34.61 5.94
C TYR A 105 -49.55 34.57 7.40
N HIS A 106 -48.69 35.50 7.80
CA HIS A 106 -48.04 35.54 9.13
C HIS A 106 -48.88 36.20 10.24
N ASN A 107 -50.22 36.18 10.11
CA ASN A 107 -51.14 36.86 11.03
C ASN A 107 -51.37 36.07 12.34
N TYR A 108 -50.28 35.70 13.02
CA TYR A 108 -50.31 35.00 14.30
C TYR A 108 -49.04 35.27 15.12
N THR A 109 -49.12 34.94 16.40
CA THR A 109 -47.96 34.89 17.30
C THR A 109 -47.70 33.47 17.76
N VAL A 110 -46.44 33.11 18.02
CA VAL A 110 -46.03 31.87 18.71
C VAL A 110 -45.32 32.28 19.99
N GLY A 111 -45.84 31.88 21.16
CA GLY A 111 -45.25 32.27 22.46
C GLY A 111 -45.19 33.79 22.68
N GLY A 112 -46.13 34.53 22.08
CA GLY A 112 -46.17 36.00 22.11
C GLY A 112 -45.27 36.71 21.08
N ILE A 113 -44.45 35.97 20.32
CA ILE A 113 -43.60 36.53 19.25
C ILE A 113 -44.38 36.53 17.94
N ALA A 114 -44.42 37.67 17.24
CA ALA A 114 -45.07 37.80 15.95
C ALA A 114 -44.35 36.99 14.85
N ALA A 115 -45.10 36.21 14.07
CA ALA A 115 -44.56 35.55 12.90
C ALA A 115 -44.17 36.59 11.82
N THR A 116 -42.99 36.45 11.24
CA THR A 116 -42.48 37.33 10.17
C THR A 116 -42.03 36.57 8.91
N THR A 117 -42.09 35.24 8.96
CA THR A 117 -41.68 34.31 7.93
C THR A 117 -42.61 33.10 7.90
N ASP A 118 -42.63 32.36 6.78
CA ASP A 118 -43.54 31.22 6.57
C ASP A 118 -43.36 30.11 7.61
N VAL A 119 -42.14 29.93 8.12
CA VAL A 119 -41.81 29.05 9.24
C VAL A 119 -41.42 29.92 10.42
N THR A 120 -42.06 29.71 11.56
CA THR A 120 -41.73 30.36 12.83
C THR A 120 -41.42 29.29 13.86
N GLU A 121 -40.24 29.38 14.49
CA GLU A 121 -39.82 28.48 15.57
C GLU A 121 -39.80 29.24 16.90
N HIS A 122 -40.28 28.57 17.95
CA HIS A 122 -40.27 29.09 19.31
C HIS A 122 -39.79 28.01 20.27
N LYS A 123 -38.72 28.30 21.01
CA LYS A 123 -38.24 27.46 22.10
C LYS A 123 -39.06 27.79 23.35
N ALA A 124 -39.66 26.79 23.98
CA ALA A 124 -40.50 26.98 25.15
C ALA A 124 -39.75 27.68 26.29
N THR A 125 -40.41 28.64 26.94
CA THR A 125 -39.90 29.30 28.14
C THR A 125 -40.29 28.52 29.40
N SER A 126 -39.59 28.74 30.51
CA SER A 126 -39.91 28.10 31.80
C SER A 126 -41.34 28.43 32.29
N ALA A 127 -41.85 29.61 31.94
CA ALA A 127 -43.23 30.01 32.24
C ALA A 127 -44.24 29.17 31.43
N GLU A 128 -44.00 28.99 30.14
CA GLU A 128 -44.84 28.16 29.26
C GLU A 128 -44.77 26.67 29.63
N VAL A 129 -43.62 26.18 30.09
CA VAL A 129 -43.48 24.82 30.62
C VAL A 129 -44.28 24.63 31.90
N THR A 130 -44.26 25.61 32.81
CA THR A 130 -45.08 25.58 34.04
C THR A 130 -46.57 25.61 33.71
N GLN A 131 -46.95 26.36 32.67
CA GLN A 131 -48.30 26.42 32.12
C GLN A 131 -48.68 25.13 31.36
N GLY A 132 -47.69 24.36 30.89
CA GLY A 132 -47.83 23.10 30.18
C GLY A 132 -48.01 23.21 28.66
N TYR A 133 -47.95 24.42 28.09
CA TYR A 133 -48.13 24.66 26.66
C TYR A 133 -47.56 26.01 26.19
N VAL A 134 -47.23 26.08 24.90
CA VAL A 134 -46.98 27.32 24.16
C VAL A 134 -48.27 27.73 23.45
N GLU A 135 -48.66 29.00 23.54
CA GLU A 135 -49.82 29.52 22.82
C GLU A 135 -49.44 29.99 21.40
N VAL A 136 -50.20 29.54 20.41
CA VAL A 136 -50.24 30.11 19.06
C VAL A 136 -51.55 30.87 18.92
N ILE A 137 -51.48 32.18 18.69
CA ILE A 137 -52.66 33.06 18.71
C ILE A 137 -52.81 33.74 17.35
N ALA A 138 -53.98 33.62 16.73
CA ALA A 138 -54.30 34.33 15.50
C ALA A 138 -54.56 35.82 15.79
N THR A 139 -53.89 36.70 15.06
CA THR A 139 -54.08 38.17 15.14
C THR A 139 -54.98 38.70 14.03
N ALA A 140 -55.05 38.01 12.88
CA ALA A 140 -56.02 38.18 11.79
C ALA A 140 -56.26 36.82 11.11
N THR A 141 -56.87 36.79 9.93
CA THR A 141 -56.99 35.54 9.16
C THR A 141 -55.62 35.08 8.65
N SER A 142 -55.29 33.82 8.94
CA SER A 142 -54.10 33.09 8.48
C SER A 142 -54.52 31.69 8.00
N TYR A 143 -53.59 30.99 7.35
CA TYR A 143 -53.74 29.60 6.92
C TYR A 143 -52.49 28.82 7.35
N LEU A 144 -52.68 27.70 8.03
CA LEU A 144 -51.59 26.89 8.57
C LEU A 144 -51.41 25.61 7.73
N TYR A 145 -50.19 25.31 7.33
CA TYR A 145 -49.85 24.02 6.74
C TYR A 145 -49.55 22.99 7.82
N GLN A 146 -48.73 23.35 8.80
CA GLN A 146 -48.26 22.41 9.80
C GLN A 146 -47.98 23.10 11.12
N ILE A 147 -48.25 22.39 12.21
CA ILE A 147 -47.71 22.67 13.54
C ILE A 147 -46.92 21.44 13.97
N LYS A 148 -45.71 21.65 14.47
CA LYS A 148 -44.81 20.60 14.95
C LYS A 148 -44.35 20.99 16.34
N VAL A 149 -44.36 20.04 17.28
CA VAL A 149 -43.63 20.18 18.54
C VAL A 149 -42.61 19.05 18.65
N VAL A 150 -41.38 19.42 18.94
CA VAL A 150 -40.32 18.49 19.33
C VAL A 150 -40.19 18.58 20.84
N GLN A 151 -40.68 17.56 21.54
CA GLN A 151 -40.46 17.42 22.99
C GLN A 151 -39.10 16.78 23.20
N ALA A 152 -38.15 17.55 23.72
CA ALA A 152 -36.79 17.08 23.92
C ALA A 152 -36.76 16.02 25.02
N SER A 153 -36.06 14.91 24.79
CA SER A 153 -35.97 13.87 25.81
C SER A 153 -35.16 14.35 27.00
N ALA A 154 -35.72 14.19 28.20
CA ALA A 154 -34.95 14.31 29.43
C ALA A 154 -34.01 13.11 29.64
N ILE A 155 -34.22 12.02 28.89
CA ILE A 155 -33.41 10.82 28.96
C ILE A 155 -32.20 10.98 28.07
N GLN A 156 -31.00 10.79 28.64
CA GLN A 156 -29.74 10.87 27.93
C GLN A 156 -28.94 9.58 28.14
N GLU A 157 -28.32 9.07 27.07
CA GLU A 157 -27.31 8.04 27.21
C GLU A 157 -26.05 8.66 27.85
N LYS A 158 -25.60 8.09 28.97
CA LYS A 158 -24.42 8.53 29.71
C LYS A 158 -23.51 7.35 30.02
N ALA A 159 -22.21 7.61 30.12
CA ALA A 159 -21.27 6.67 30.71
C ALA A 159 -21.53 6.59 32.22
N LEU A 160 -22.16 5.51 32.67
CA LEU A 160 -22.54 5.29 34.06
C LEU A 160 -21.35 4.89 34.92
N TYR A 161 -20.36 4.22 34.34
CA TYR A 161 -19.16 3.81 35.07
C TYR A 161 -18.01 3.62 34.09
N SER A 162 -16.81 4.07 34.46
CA SER A 162 -15.59 3.87 33.68
C SER A 162 -14.40 3.55 34.58
N THR A 163 -13.51 2.67 34.14
CA THR A 163 -12.32 2.27 34.88
C THR A 163 -11.22 1.76 33.94
N ASP A 164 -9.97 2.12 34.24
CA ASP A 164 -8.74 1.52 33.68
C ASP A 164 -8.07 0.54 34.68
N PHE A 165 -8.74 0.29 35.81
CA PHE A 165 -8.31 -0.56 36.92
C PHE A 165 -7.09 -0.06 37.72
N THR A 166 -6.49 1.08 37.39
CA THR A 166 -5.30 1.61 38.07
C THR A 166 -5.58 2.08 39.50
N ASN A 167 -6.81 2.50 39.77
CA ASN A 167 -7.25 2.99 41.08
C ASN A 167 -7.91 1.92 41.96
N TRP A 168 -7.89 0.65 41.54
CA TRP A 168 -8.51 -0.44 42.28
C TRP A 168 -7.58 -1.00 43.36
N LYS A 169 -8.14 -1.79 44.28
CA LYS A 169 -7.34 -2.67 45.14
C LYS A 169 -6.95 -3.91 44.36
N GLU A 170 -5.74 -4.41 44.59
CA GLU A 170 -5.28 -5.65 43.96
C GLU A 170 -6.11 -6.86 44.41
N ILE A 171 -6.50 -7.71 43.46
CA ILE A 171 -7.27 -8.94 43.69
C ILE A 171 -6.51 -10.11 43.04
N ASP A 172 -6.19 -11.14 43.83
CA ASP A 172 -5.47 -12.33 43.37
C ASP A 172 -6.41 -13.35 42.70
N ARG A 173 -6.27 -13.49 41.38
CA ARG A 173 -7.11 -14.37 40.55
C ARG A 173 -7.05 -15.85 40.93
N SER A 174 -5.99 -16.30 41.61
CA SER A 174 -5.82 -17.71 41.99
C SER A 174 -6.57 -18.09 43.27
N LYS A 175 -7.02 -17.10 44.06
CA LYS A 175 -7.65 -17.31 45.37
C LYS A 175 -9.07 -16.74 45.47
N VAL A 176 -9.37 -15.71 44.69
CA VAL A 176 -10.63 -14.98 44.80
C VAL A 176 -11.84 -15.87 44.47
N THR A 177 -12.82 -15.87 45.37
CA THR A 177 -14.10 -16.58 45.24
C THR A 177 -15.18 -15.70 45.87
N ASP A 178 -16.14 -15.27 45.06
CA ASP A 178 -17.28 -14.41 45.43
C ASP A 178 -16.89 -13.12 46.19
N GLU A 179 -15.76 -12.50 45.84
CA GLU A 179 -15.34 -11.21 46.41
C GLU A 179 -16.10 -10.06 45.74
N VAL A 180 -16.74 -9.20 46.54
CA VAL A 180 -17.59 -8.11 46.05
C VAL A 180 -16.88 -6.76 46.21
N VAL A 181 -16.72 -6.04 45.11
CA VAL A 181 -16.26 -4.64 45.09
C VAL A 181 -17.43 -3.73 44.76
N ASN A 182 -17.71 -2.75 45.63
CA ASN A 182 -18.79 -1.78 45.44
C ASN A 182 -18.24 -0.47 44.89
N VAL A 183 -18.91 0.06 43.89
CA VAL A 183 -18.67 1.36 43.26
C VAL A 183 -20.00 2.10 43.10
N LYS A 184 -19.95 3.38 42.78
CA LYS A 184 -21.14 4.18 42.48
C LYS A 184 -21.14 4.58 41.03
N THR A 185 -22.31 4.56 40.42
CA THR A 185 -22.49 5.05 39.06
C THR A 185 -22.51 6.57 39.01
N LEU A 186 -21.96 7.10 37.92
CA LEU A 186 -22.13 8.48 37.47
C LEU A 186 -23.55 8.65 36.91
N TYR A 187 -24.10 9.85 37.07
CA TYR A 187 -25.41 10.31 36.62
C TYR A 187 -26.61 9.58 37.26
N SER A 188 -26.71 8.25 37.17
CA SER A 188 -27.87 7.51 37.69
C SER A 188 -27.86 7.32 39.22
N LYS A 189 -26.69 7.47 39.85
CA LYS A 189 -26.48 7.37 41.32
C LYS A 189 -26.86 6.01 41.92
N GLU A 190 -26.95 4.99 41.08
CA GLU A 190 -27.16 3.60 41.47
C GLU A 190 -25.90 3.00 42.11
N GLU A 191 -26.10 2.08 43.07
CA GLU A 191 -25.01 1.24 43.59
C GLU A 191 -24.68 0.15 42.57
N LEU A 192 -23.41 0.10 42.14
CA LEU A 192 -22.90 -0.92 41.24
C LEU A 192 -21.90 -1.79 42.01
N SER A 193 -22.04 -3.10 41.93
CA SER A 193 -21.05 -4.02 42.50
C SER A 193 -20.49 -4.96 41.44
N PHE A 194 -19.26 -5.42 41.65
CA PHE A 194 -18.58 -6.44 40.87
C PHE A 194 -18.24 -7.61 41.77
N THR A 195 -18.76 -8.79 41.45
CA THR A 195 -18.47 -10.04 42.16
C THR A 195 -17.45 -10.83 41.38
N PHE A 196 -16.25 -10.99 41.93
CA PHE A 196 -15.11 -11.66 41.30
C PHE A 196 -14.99 -13.12 41.74
N ASN A 197 -14.79 -14.00 40.77
CA ASN A 197 -14.58 -15.43 40.99
C ASN A 197 -13.52 -15.93 40.00
N GLY A 198 -12.32 -16.29 40.48
CA GLY A 198 -11.21 -16.69 39.60
C GLY A 198 -10.70 -15.58 38.66
N VAL A 199 -11.01 -14.32 38.91
CA VAL A 199 -10.59 -13.17 38.08
C VAL A 199 -9.96 -12.11 38.98
N GLY A 200 -8.77 -11.66 38.63
CA GLY A 200 -7.98 -10.71 39.43
C GLY A 200 -7.95 -9.31 38.83
N VAL A 201 -7.54 -8.35 39.65
CA VAL A 201 -7.34 -6.95 39.28
C VAL A 201 -5.93 -6.56 39.70
N TYR A 202 -5.14 -6.02 38.77
CA TYR A 202 -3.72 -5.70 38.97
C TYR A 202 -3.47 -4.22 38.65
N PRO A 203 -3.67 -3.30 39.60
CA PRO A 203 -3.68 -1.85 39.36
C PRO A 203 -2.35 -1.27 38.86
N THR A 204 -1.25 -1.89 39.27
CA THR A 204 0.12 -1.52 38.86
C THR A 204 0.75 -2.55 37.91
N GLY A 205 -0.06 -3.52 37.43
CA GLY A 205 0.40 -4.58 36.55
C GLY A 205 0.80 -4.04 35.17
N THR A 206 1.89 -4.58 34.62
CA THR A 206 2.36 -4.31 33.25
C THR A 206 2.59 -5.63 32.51
N ASN A 207 2.65 -5.58 31.18
CA ASN A 207 2.95 -6.75 30.36
C ASN A 207 3.83 -6.38 29.16
N THR A 208 4.88 -7.17 28.90
CA THR A 208 5.82 -6.92 27.79
C THR A 208 5.18 -7.05 26.40
N LYS A 209 4.01 -7.68 26.28
CA LYS A 209 3.26 -7.79 25.01
C LYS A 209 2.40 -6.57 24.69
N PHE A 210 2.15 -5.71 25.67
CA PHE A 210 1.39 -4.47 25.58
C PHE A 210 1.97 -3.47 26.61
N PRO A 211 3.24 -3.02 26.40
CA PRO A 211 4.02 -2.28 27.40
C PRO A 211 3.45 -0.90 27.76
N GLU A 212 2.59 -0.36 26.90
CA GLU A 212 1.87 0.90 27.09
C GLU A 212 0.77 0.84 28.15
N VAL A 213 0.32 -0.35 28.55
CA VAL A 213 -0.78 -0.52 29.52
C VAL A 213 -0.23 -0.67 30.94
N THR A 214 -0.81 0.10 31.85
CA THR A 214 -0.67 -0.06 33.30
C THR A 214 -2.04 -0.24 33.91
N GLY A 215 -2.26 -1.28 34.71
CA GLY A 215 -3.59 -1.59 35.27
C GLY A 215 -4.41 -2.50 34.35
N PHE A 216 -4.96 -3.60 34.88
CA PHE A 216 -5.90 -4.45 34.14
C PHE A 216 -6.67 -5.43 35.05
N MET A 217 -7.81 -5.89 34.56
CA MET A 217 -8.50 -7.10 35.02
C MET A 217 -8.00 -8.31 34.22
N GLN A 218 -7.72 -9.43 34.89
CA GLN A 218 -7.21 -10.65 34.26
C GLN A 218 -7.92 -11.91 34.77
N THR A 219 -8.46 -12.70 33.85
CA THR A 219 -9.08 -13.99 34.16
C THR A 219 -8.03 -15.08 34.43
N ALA A 220 -8.30 -16.01 35.36
CA ALA A 220 -7.46 -17.19 35.57
C ALA A 220 -7.58 -18.20 34.42
N LYS A 221 -6.58 -19.08 34.28
CA LYS A 221 -6.69 -20.29 33.46
C LYS A 221 -7.42 -21.36 34.26
N TYR A 222 -8.55 -21.82 33.74
CA TYR A 222 -9.30 -22.94 34.30
C TYR A 222 -8.85 -24.27 33.66
N THR A 223 -8.49 -25.31 34.40
CA THR A 223 -8.41 -25.47 35.87
C THR A 223 -6.99 -25.28 36.44
N ASP A 224 -6.05 -24.81 35.61
CA ASP A 224 -4.62 -24.77 35.96
C ASP A 224 -4.30 -23.79 37.11
N GLU A 225 -4.90 -22.60 37.08
CA GLU A 225 -4.67 -21.53 38.05
C GLU A 225 -5.80 -21.39 39.08
N TYR A 226 -7.04 -21.73 38.70
CA TYR A 226 -8.22 -21.67 39.57
C TYR A 226 -9.13 -22.87 39.32
N LYS A 227 -9.63 -23.52 40.38
CA LYS A 227 -10.31 -24.84 40.29
C LYS A 227 -11.72 -24.87 40.85
N ALA A 228 -12.15 -23.82 41.56
CA ALA A 228 -13.43 -23.87 42.28
C ALA A 228 -14.64 -23.70 41.35
N ALA A 229 -14.54 -22.85 40.32
CA ALA A 229 -15.56 -22.65 39.30
C ALA A 229 -14.94 -22.09 38.01
N GLU A 230 -15.70 -22.03 36.92
CA GLU A 230 -15.28 -21.29 35.72
C GLU A 230 -15.09 -19.80 36.07
N PRO A 231 -13.91 -19.21 35.79
CA PRO A 231 -13.62 -17.82 36.14
C PRO A 231 -14.60 -16.85 35.52
N ASN A 232 -15.18 -15.99 36.36
CA ASN A 232 -16.13 -14.96 35.93
C ASN A 232 -16.14 -13.73 36.84
N VAL A 233 -16.61 -12.62 36.29
CA VAL A 233 -17.01 -11.42 37.05
C VAL A 233 -18.44 -11.07 36.69
N VAL A 234 -19.30 -10.90 37.70
CA VAL A 234 -20.71 -10.54 37.52
C VAL A 234 -21.00 -9.21 38.19
N THR A 235 -21.67 -8.30 37.49
CA THR A 235 -22.12 -7.03 38.07
C THR A 235 -23.46 -7.17 38.80
N SER A 236 -23.76 -6.26 39.74
CA SER A 236 -25.15 -6.00 40.14
C SER A 236 -25.99 -5.51 38.94
N ALA A 237 -27.31 -5.55 39.08
CA ALA A 237 -28.21 -5.08 38.04
C ALA A 237 -28.26 -3.54 38.03
N LEU A 238 -28.15 -2.94 36.85
CA LEU A 238 -28.39 -1.52 36.61
C LEU A 238 -29.75 -1.33 35.93
N ALA A 239 -30.45 -0.24 36.26
CA ALA A 239 -31.79 0.05 35.74
C ALA A 239 -31.82 0.05 34.20
N ASN A 240 -30.76 0.53 33.55
CA ASN A 240 -30.62 0.52 32.10
C ASN A 240 -29.16 0.40 31.65
N ILE A 241 -28.88 -0.51 30.71
CA ILE A 241 -27.59 -0.61 30.02
C ILE A 241 -27.85 -0.59 28.52
N THR A 242 -27.31 0.42 27.83
CA THR A 242 -27.44 0.55 26.38
C THR A 242 -26.29 -0.13 25.65
N LYS A 243 -25.06 0.11 26.08
CA LYS A 243 -23.85 -0.48 25.50
C LYS A 243 -22.70 -0.59 26.51
N ILE A 244 -21.70 -1.40 26.17
CA ILE A 244 -20.44 -1.53 26.89
C ILE A 244 -19.32 -1.24 25.91
N THR A 245 -18.34 -0.44 26.31
CA THR A 245 -17.05 -0.35 25.60
C THR A 245 -15.95 -0.88 26.49
N LEU A 246 -15.01 -1.63 25.94
CA LEU A 246 -13.86 -2.11 26.68
C LEU A 246 -12.68 -2.32 25.74
N HIS A 247 -11.47 -2.11 26.23
CA HIS A 247 -10.26 -2.57 25.57
C HIS A 247 -9.83 -3.92 26.13
N GLN A 248 -9.60 -4.90 25.25
CA GLN A 248 -9.03 -6.18 25.63
C GLN A 248 -7.62 -6.35 25.09
N ALA A 249 -6.79 -7.09 25.83
CA ALA A 249 -5.45 -7.45 25.42
C ALA A 249 -5.19 -8.95 25.65
N ALA A 250 -4.15 -9.47 25.02
CA ALA A 250 -3.76 -10.86 25.19
C ALA A 250 -2.27 -11.10 24.97
N THR A 251 -1.78 -12.20 25.54
CA THR A 251 -0.40 -12.65 25.29
C THR A 251 -0.28 -13.53 24.03
N GLY A 252 -1.35 -13.65 23.22
CA GLY A 252 -1.42 -14.48 22.00
C GLY A 252 -2.81 -14.51 21.35
N GLY A 253 -2.90 -14.79 20.04
CA GLY A 253 -4.12 -14.62 19.21
C GLY A 253 -5.22 -15.69 19.32
N LYS A 254 -5.09 -16.67 20.22
CA LYS A 254 -6.16 -17.68 20.52
C LYS A 254 -6.83 -17.43 21.87
N ARG A 255 -6.78 -16.20 22.35
CA ARG A 255 -7.27 -15.73 23.66
C ARG A 255 -8.29 -14.62 23.44
N GLY A 256 -9.00 -14.22 24.48
CA GLY A 256 -9.99 -13.14 24.41
C GLY A 256 -10.97 -13.20 25.56
N ILE A 257 -11.75 -12.14 25.72
CA ILE A 257 -12.84 -12.09 26.69
C ILE A 257 -14.15 -12.63 26.08
N LYS A 258 -15.00 -13.23 26.90
CA LYS A 258 -16.40 -13.52 26.59
C LYS A 258 -17.27 -12.62 27.45
N VAL A 259 -18.29 -12.00 26.85
CA VAL A 259 -19.22 -11.10 27.54
C VAL A 259 -20.65 -11.59 27.35
N SER A 260 -21.36 -11.74 28.45
CA SER A 260 -22.77 -12.09 28.50
C SER A 260 -23.55 -11.07 29.34
N VAL A 261 -24.85 -10.94 29.09
CA VAL A 261 -25.73 -10.03 29.82
C VAL A 261 -27.04 -10.72 30.19
N LYS A 262 -27.71 -10.25 31.25
CA LYS A 262 -29.03 -10.73 31.66
C LYS A 262 -29.87 -9.56 32.15
N GLY A 263 -31.00 -9.29 31.50
CA GLY A 263 -31.92 -8.21 31.89
C GLY A 263 -33.38 -8.64 31.92
N ASP A 264 -34.29 -7.67 31.99
CA ASP A 264 -35.73 -7.94 31.94
C ASP A 264 -36.11 -8.69 30.65
N GLY A 265 -36.88 -9.78 30.81
CA GLY A 265 -37.33 -10.62 29.70
C GLY A 265 -36.36 -11.74 29.29
N ASP A 266 -35.13 -11.76 29.81
CA ASP A 266 -34.17 -12.84 29.58
C ASP A 266 -34.36 -13.97 30.61
N GLU A 267 -34.64 -15.20 30.15
CA GLU A 267 -34.73 -16.38 31.04
C GLU A 267 -33.35 -16.79 31.59
N ASP A 268 -32.29 -16.66 30.77
CA ASP A 268 -30.90 -16.99 31.10
C ASP A 268 -29.90 -16.00 30.48
N TRP A 269 -28.61 -16.14 30.77
CA TRP A 269 -27.53 -15.29 30.23
C TRP A 269 -27.48 -15.30 28.70
N VAL A 270 -27.48 -14.11 28.10
CA VAL A 270 -27.35 -13.91 26.66
C VAL A 270 -25.92 -13.51 26.32
N VAL A 271 -25.24 -14.32 25.51
CA VAL A 271 -23.88 -14.05 25.04
C VAL A 271 -23.92 -12.97 23.96
N ILE A 272 -23.20 -11.87 24.16
CA ILE A 272 -23.10 -10.76 23.20
C ILE A 272 -21.70 -10.65 22.57
N HIS A 273 -20.68 -11.29 23.15
CA HIS A 273 -19.35 -11.39 22.58
C HIS A 273 -18.68 -12.70 23.00
N ASN A 274 -18.15 -13.47 22.03
CA ASN A 274 -17.47 -14.74 22.27
C ASN A 274 -16.59 -15.13 21.08
N VAL A 275 -15.56 -14.33 20.80
CA VAL A 275 -14.58 -14.59 19.72
C VAL A 275 -13.16 -14.37 20.22
N SER A 276 -12.16 -14.92 19.54
CA SER A 276 -10.75 -14.66 19.85
C SER A 276 -10.33 -13.26 19.40
N ILE A 277 -9.44 -12.63 20.17
CA ILE A 277 -8.84 -11.34 19.85
C ILE A 277 -8.12 -11.34 18.50
N ALA A 278 -8.33 -10.30 17.69
CA ALA A 278 -7.71 -10.17 16.38
C ALA A 278 -6.25 -9.68 16.48
N LYS A 279 -5.98 -8.72 17.38
CA LYS A 279 -4.66 -8.14 17.61
C LYS A 279 -4.26 -8.33 19.07
N ALA A 280 -3.32 -9.24 19.33
CA ALA A 280 -2.95 -9.60 20.70
C ALA A 280 -2.45 -8.41 21.54
N SER A 281 -1.82 -7.40 20.93
CA SER A 281 -1.34 -6.21 21.65
C SER A 281 -2.47 -5.30 22.14
N GLY A 282 -3.71 -5.46 21.68
CA GLY A 282 -4.82 -4.61 22.08
C GLY A 282 -5.91 -4.47 21.01
N GLU A 283 -7.18 -4.52 21.42
CA GLU A 283 -8.37 -4.35 20.58
C GLU A 283 -9.50 -3.68 21.36
N ASP A 284 -10.08 -2.61 20.80
CA ASP A 284 -11.27 -1.93 21.32
C ASP A 284 -12.55 -2.65 20.91
N LEU A 285 -13.43 -2.92 21.87
CA LEU A 285 -14.75 -3.49 21.65
C LEU A 285 -15.85 -2.48 22.01
N THR A 286 -16.87 -2.40 21.16
CA THR A 286 -18.15 -1.75 21.47
C THR A 286 -19.27 -2.79 21.32
N LEU A 287 -19.96 -3.07 22.41
CA LEU A 287 -20.96 -4.15 22.50
C LEU A 287 -22.33 -3.55 22.84
N ASP A 288 -23.31 -3.74 21.96
CA ASP A 288 -24.69 -3.32 22.19
C ASP A 288 -25.39 -4.23 23.21
N VAL A 289 -26.03 -3.64 24.21
CA VAL A 289 -26.72 -4.35 25.31
C VAL A 289 -28.22 -4.12 25.26
N ASN A 290 -28.67 -2.88 25.24
CA ASN A 290 -30.07 -2.43 25.13
C ASN A 290 -31.07 -3.17 26.06
N ARG A 291 -30.77 -3.25 27.36
CA ARG A 291 -31.59 -3.96 28.37
C ARG A 291 -31.90 -3.07 29.58
N THR A 292 -33.04 -3.32 30.23
CA THR A 292 -33.37 -2.78 31.55
C THR A 292 -33.07 -3.80 32.64
N ASN A 293 -32.83 -3.34 33.87
CA ASN A 293 -32.53 -4.18 35.04
C ASN A 293 -31.46 -5.25 34.73
N CYS A 294 -30.34 -4.79 34.18
CA CYS A 294 -29.39 -5.62 33.46
C CYS A 294 -28.09 -5.85 34.25
N GLN A 295 -27.63 -7.10 34.29
CA GLN A 295 -26.32 -7.52 34.79
C GLN A 295 -25.39 -7.86 33.63
N ILE A 296 -24.08 -7.67 33.84
CA ILE A 296 -23.02 -8.04 32.91
C ILE A 296 -22.19 -9.17 33.52
N LYS A 297 -21.78 -10.14 32.70
CA LYS A 297 -20.87 -11.21 33.06
C LYS A 297 -19.68 -11.27 32.10
N PHE A 298 -18.46 -11.21 32.65
CA PHE A 298 -17.19 -11.35 31.94
C PHE A 298 -16.58 -12.73 32.22
N GLU A 299 -16.15 -13.44 31.18
CA GLU A 299 -15.63 -14.82 31.23
C GLU A 299 -14.45 -14.99 30.26
N ASN A 300 -13.70 -16.09 30.36
CA ASN A 300 -12.72 -16.45 29.34
C ASN A 300 -13.42 -16.86 28.03
N PHE A 301 -12.91 -16.40 26.88
CA PHE A 301 -13.24 -17.00 25.58
C PHE A 301 -12.80 -18.47 25.52
N ALA A 302 -11.59 -18.75 26.03
CA ALA A 302 -11.02 -20.09 26.10
C ALA A 302 -10.54 -20.39 27.53
N LEU A 303 -11.17 -21.36 28.19
CA LEU A 303 -10.98 -21.66 29.62
C LEU A 303 -9.52 -21.90 30.03
N GLY A 304 -8.70 -22.55 29.19
CA GLY A 304 -7.27 -22.79 29.47
C GLY A 304 -6.34 -21.59 29.23
N GLN A 305 -6.86 -20.40 28.97
CA GLN A 305 -6.08 -19.21 28.64
C GLN A 305 -6.52 -18.00 29.46
N ASN A 306 -5.62 -17.08 29.78
CA ASN A 306 -6.01 -15.80 30.38
C ASN A 306 -6.59 -14.86 29.32
N ALA A 307 -7.49 -13.99 29.76
CA ALA A 307 -7.97 -12.81 29.05
C ALA A 307 -7.66 -11.57 29.89
N TYR A 308 -7.42 -10.42 29.23
CA TYR A 308 -7.15 -9.15 29.89
C TYR A 308 -8.18 -8.12 29.41
N VAL A 309 -8.75 -7.37 30.35
CA VAL A 309 -9.54 -6.18 30.08
C VAL A 309 -8.81 -5.02 30.72
N THR A 310 -8.35 -4.06 29.92
CA THR A 310 -7.47 -2.98 30.35
C THR A 310 -8.25 -1.71 30.67
N ASP A 311 -9.42 -1.55 30.07
CA ASP A 311 -10.41 -0.56 30.46
C ASP A 311 -11.83 -1.06 30.21
N LEU A 312 -12.79 -0.48 30.91
CA LEU A 312 -14.21 -0.79 30.81
C LEU A 312 -15.01 0.49 31.01
N THR A 313 -15.97 0.73 30.12
CA THR A 313 -17.01 1.75 30.28
C THR A 313 -18.40 1.17 30.03
N ILE A 314 -19.32 1.42 30.95
CA ILE A 314 -20.72 0.98 30.89
C ILE A 314 -21.60 2.18 30.61
N TYR A 315 -22.44 2.11 29.58
CA TYR A 315 -23.36 3.17 29.20
C TYR A 315 -24.81 2.78 29.50
N GLY A 316 -25.62 3.77 29.85
CA GLY A 316 -27.05 3.59 30.09
C GLY A 316 -27.83 4.89 29.95
N ASN A 317 -29.13 4.75 29.77
CA ASN A 317 -30.06 5.88 29.67
C ASN A 317 -30.45 6.38 31.07
N VAL A 318 -30.21 7.67 31.32
CA VAL A 318 -30.49 8.35 32.59
C VAL A 318 -31.50 9.45 32.37
N ASP A 319 -32.51 9.53 33.25
CA ASP A 319 -33.48 10.63 33.28
C ASP A 319 -32.88 11.86 33.96
N MET A 320 -32.35 12.77 33.15
CA MET A 320 -31.66 13.97 33.59
C MET A 320 -32.62 15.07 34.08
N SER A 321 -33.94 14.93 33.92
CA SER A 321 -34.92 15.91 34.44
C SER A 321 -34.93 16.01 35.97
N LYS A 322 -34.43 14.96 36.64
CA LYS A 322 -34.40 14.85 38.10
C LYS A 322 -33.22 15.57 38.73
N THR A 323 -32.17 15.85 37.96
CA THR A 323 -30.94 16.51 38.42
C THR A 323 -30.86 17.95 37.90
N PRO A 324 -30.28 18.90 38.64
CA PRO A 324 -30.03 20.25 38.12
C PRO A 324 -29.10 20.26 36.90
N MET A 325 -29.50 20.91 35.82
CA MET A 325 -28.82 20.88 34.52
C MET A 325 -28.44 22.28 34.05
N LEU A 326 -27.15 22.47 33.80
CA LEU A 326 -26.67 23.60 33.00
C LEU A 326 -27.05 23.36 31.53
N GLY A 327 -27.55 24.39 30.86
CA GLY A 327 -27.94 24.33 29.46
C GLY A 327 -26.84 24.78 28.51
N SER A 328 -26.56 26.08 28.49
CA SER A 328 -25.57 26.66 27.58
C SER A 328 -24.89 27.86 28.20
N PHE A 329 -23.76 28.25 27.63
CA PHE A 329 -23.05 29.49 27.95
C PHE A 329 -22.23 29.93 26.74
N SER A 330 -21.86 31.21 26.71
CA SER A 330 -21.04 31.81 25.67
C SER A 330 -19.70 32.27 26.25
N LEU A 331 -18.61 31.79 25.65
CA LEU A 331 -17.22 32.08 26.01
C LEU A 331 -16.57 32.83 24.86
N ASN A 332 -16.15 34.08 25.09
CA ASN A 332 -15.58 34.97 24.06
C ASN A 332 -16.42 35.07 22.76
N GLY A 333 -17.75 35.01 22.89
CA GLY A 333 -18.70 35.06 21.77
C GLY A 333 -18.99 33.72 21.09
N GLU A 334 -18.28 32.65 21.45
CA GLU A 334 -18.56 31.29 20.99
C GLU A 334 -19.49 30.58 21.98
N LYS A 335 -20.55 29.96 21.46
CA LYS A 335 -21.60 29.33 22.26
C LYS A 335 -21.33 27.85 22.46
N TYR A 336 -21.39 27.40 23.71
CA TYR A 336 -21.19 26.01 24.10
C TYR A 336 -22.47 25.46 24.73
N GLN A 337 -22.82 24.22 24.38
CA GLN A 337 -23.85 23.46 25.09
C GLN A 337 -23.17 22.66 26.20
N ALA A 338 -23.65 22.80 27.43
CA ALA A 338 -23.03 22.15 28.57
C ALA A 338 -23.08 20.62 28.45
N VAL A 339 -24.17 20.08 27.89
CA VAL A 339 -24.35 18.64 27.65
C VAL A 339 -23.25 18.01 26.78
N ASP A 340 -22.61 18.80 25.92
CA ASP A 340 -21.61 18.30 24.96
C ASP A 340 -20.19 18.24 25.53
N ILE A 341 -19.89 19.02 26.58
CA ILE A 341 -18.52 19.22 27.06
C ILE A 341 -18.31 18.83 28.52
N PHE A 342 -19.38 18.78 29.32
CA PHE A 342 -19.28 18.45 30.73
C PHE A 342 -19.50 16.96 30.98
N ASN A 343 -18.67 16.42 31.85
CA ASN A 343 -18.80 15.06 32.35
C ASN A 343 -18.79 15.02 33.87
N GLU A 344 -19.58 14.14 34.46
CA GLU A 344 -19.61 13.96 35.90
C GLU A 344 -18.36 13.23 36.42
N ASP A 345 -17.80 13.72 37.52
CA ASP A 345 -16.75 13.04 38.27
C ASP A 345 -17.32 12.18 39.41
N ALA A 346 -16.45 11.43 40.10
CA ALA A 346 -16.84 10.56 41.21
C ALA A 346 -17.41 11.33 42.43
N THR A 347 -17.22 12.65 42.50
CA THR A 347 -17.79 13.51 43.56
C THR A 347 -19.18 14.03 43.22
N GLY A 348 -19.63 13.84 41.97
CA GLY A 348 -20.89 14.37 41.46
C GLY A 348 -20.78 15.77 40.84
N LYS A 349 -19.57 16.31 40.69
CA LYS A 349 -19.33 17.57 39.97
C LYS A 349 -19.29 17.31 38.49
N GLN A 350 -19.80 18.25 37.70
CA GLN A 350 -19.71 18.25 36.25
C GLN A 350 -18.45 19.02 35.86
N LEU A 351 -17.48 18.37 35.21
CA LEU A 351 -16.19 18.97 34.83
C LEU A 351 -16.06 19.12 33.31
N ALA A 352 -15.50 20.24 32.87
CA ALA A 352 -15.15 20.47 31.46
C ALA A 352 -13.83 21.25 31.36
N THR A 353 -13.13 21.11 30.24
CA THR A 353 -11.96 21.95 29.91
C THR A 353 -12.08 22.52 28.50
N ILE A 354 -11.86 23.81 28.34
CA ILE A 354 -11.79 24.49 27.05
C ILE A 354 -10.43 25.20 26.94
N LEU A 355 -9.74 24.99 25.82
CA LEU A 355 -8.50 25.67 25.51
C LEU A 355 -8.73 26.75 24.45
N VAL A 356 -8.38 27.99 24.77
CA VAL A 356 -8.49 29.13 23.86
C VAL A 356 -7.14 29.56 23.32
N SER A 357 -7.14 30.21 22.15
CA SER A 357 -5.91 30.83 21.63
C SER A 357 -5.38 31.87 22.62
N LYS A 358 -4.05 32.01 22.72
CA LYS A 358 -3.36 33.06 23.48
C LYS A 358 -3.68 34.48 23.00
N LYS A 359 -4.30 34.61 21.82
CA LYS A 359 -4.81 35.90 21.31
C LYS A 359 -6.17 36.28 21.92
N ALA A 360 -6.89 35.33 22.51
CA ALA A 360 -8.16 35.59 23.16
C ALA A 360 -7.95 36.08 24.60
N ASN A 361 -8.89 36.87 25.11
CA ASN A 361 -8.91 37.23 26.53
C ASN A 361 -9.34 36.00 27.35
N LEU A 362 -8.62 35.69 28.42
CA LEU A 362 -9.01 34.61 29.32
C LEU A 362 -10.31 34.99 30.04
N ILE A 363 -11.19 34.01 30.25
CA ILE A 363 -12.39 34.21 31.06
C ILE A 363 -11.98 34.53 32.50
N SER A 364 -12.64 35.49 33.12
CA SER A 364 -12.39 35.95 34.50
C SER A 364 -13.60 36.70 35.05
N GLU A 365 -13.57 37.19 36.29
CA GLU A 365 -14.62 38.08 36.80
C GLU A 365 -14.79 39.36 35.96
N THR A 366 -13.70 39.86 35.36
CA THR A 366 -13.70 41.06 34.50
C THR A 366 -14.01 40.77 33.03
N ASN A 367 -13.94 39.50 32.61
CA ASN A 367 -14.34 39.00 31.29
C ASN A 367 -15.15 37.70 31.49
N PRO A 368 -16.39 37.80 32.03
CA PRO A 368 -17.14 36.63 32.48
C PRO A 368 -17.73 35.82 31.32
N LEU A 369 -18.19 34.61 31.62
CA LEU A 369 -19.08 33.90 30.72
C LEU A 369 -20.37 34.72 30.53
N THR A 370 -20.95 34.65 29.34
CA THR A 370 -22.20 35.32 28.99
C THR A 370 -23.26 34.28 28.61
N GLU A 371 -24.52 34.70 28.53
CA GLU A 371 -25.64 33.83 28.08
C GLU A 371 -25.73 32.49 28.82
N ILE A 372 -25.42 32.48 30.12
CA ILE A 372 -25.49 31.27 30.95
C ILE A 372 -26.96 30.91 31.16
N THR A 373 -27.38 29.75 30.69
CA THR A 373 -28.76 29.24 30.83
C THR A 373 -28.76 27.91 31.54
N ALA A 374 -29.78 27.64 32.36
CA ALA A 374 -30.07 26.31 32.89
C ALA A 374 -31.13 25.61 32.00
N ASP A 375 -30.99 24.30 31.81
CA ASP A 375 -31.98 23.48 31.11
C ASP A 375 -33.17 23.11 32.01
N ASN A 376 -32.91 22.96 33.31
CA ASN A 376 -33.91 22.92 34.38
C ASN A 376 -33.36 23.64 35.63
N GLY A 377 -34.25 24.16 36.47
CA GLY A 377 -33.85 24.93 37.64
C GLY A 377 -33.34 26.35 37.33
N THR A 378 -32.51 26.89 38.22
CA THR A 378 -31.97 28.26 38.12
C THR A 378 -30.48 28.30 38.45
N ILE A 379 -29.76 29.27 37.88
CA ILE A 379 -28.34 29.50 38.21
C ILE A 379 -28.28 30.22 39.56
N LYS A 380 -27.71 29.56 40.57
CA LYS A 380 -27.60 30.06 41.94
C LYS A 380 -26.38 30.96 42.13
N SER A 381 -25.24 30.59 41.54
CA SER A 381 -24.00 31.38 41.59
C SER A 381 -23.05 31.02 40.45
N THR A 382 -22.13 31.93 40.16
CA THR A 382 -21.00 31.70 39.26
C THR A 382 -19.77 32.37 39.86
N THR A 383 -18.71 31.61 40.09
CA THR A 383 -17.46 32.10 40.70
C THR A 383 -16.28 31.77 39.80
N TYR A 384 -15.24 32.61 39.83
CA TYR A 384 -14.09 32.51 38.95
C TYR A 384 -12.81 32.45 39.79
N THR A 385 -12.01 31.40 39.61
CA THR A 385 -10.72 31.25 40.27
C THR A 385 -9.63 31.13 39.21
N THR A 386 -8.87 32.20 39.02
CA THR A 386 -7.72 32.21 38.10
C THR A 386 -6.44 31.82 38.82
N THR A 387 -5.68 30.90 38.24
CA THR A 387 -4.39 30.42 38.76
C THR A 387 -3.34 30.38 37.66
N GLY A 388 -2.06 30.41 38.04
CA GLY A 388 -0.93 30.45 37.09
C GLY A 388 -0.59 31.85 36.59
N GLU A 389 0.46 31.94 35.77
CA GLU A 389 0.97 33.19 35.20
C GLU A 389 1.23 33.04 33.69
N GLY A 390 1.07 34.13 32.94
CA GLY A 390 1.33 34.18 31.49
C GLY A 390 0.54 33.13 30.71
N ASN A 391 1.24 32.38 29.84
CA ASN A 391 0.63 31.35 28.99
C ASN A 391 0.16 30.10 29.78
N ASN A 392 0.55 29.97 31.05
CA ASN A 392 0.11 28.88 31.93
C ASN A 392 -1.11 29.28 32.78
N GLN A 393 -1.66 30.47 32.55
CA GLN A 393 -2.83 30.94 33.26
C GLN A 393 -4.07 30.12 32.86
N LYS A 394 -4.86 29.76 33.86
CA LYS A 394 -6.16 29.10 33.68
C LYS A 394 -7.18 29.66 34.66
N THR A 395 -8.42 29.73 34.24
CA THR A 395 -9.55 30.11 35.10
C THR A 395 -10.46 28.91 35.28
N VAL A 396 -10.74 28.58 36.54
CA VAL A 396 -11.77 27.60 36.90
C VAL A 396 -13.04 28.38 37.22
N ILE A 397 -14.10 28.12 36.47
CA ILE A 397 -15.42 28.73 36.65
C ILE A 397 -16.30 27.69 37.33
N SER A 398 -16.80 27.98 38.53
CA SER A 398 -17.77 27.13 39.23
C SER A 398 -19.17 27.75 39.15
N ILE A 399 -20.07 27.06 38.44
CA ILE A 399 -21.47 27.43 38.22
C ILE A 399 -22.34 26.47 39.05
N VAL A 400 -23.15 27.01 39.95
CA VAL A 400 -24.07 26.21 40.77
C VAL A 400 -25.48 26.32 40.19
N VAL A 401 -26.07 25.18 39.84
CA VAL A 401 -27.45 25.08 39.33
C VAL A 401 -28.32 24.42 40.41
N GLU A 402 -29.46 25.04 40.73
CA GLU A 402 -30.40 24.54 41.73
C GLU A 402 -31.73 24.15 41.07
N ALA A 403 -32.19 22.92 41.29
CA ALA A 403 -33.45 22.39 40.79
C ALA A 403 -34.00 21.32 41.76
N ASN A 404 -35.32 21.23 41.91
CA ASN A 404 -36.00 20.19 42.72
C ASN A 404 -35.53 20.08 44.19
N GLY A 405 -34.90 21.10 44.76
CA GLY A 405 -34.34 21.08 46.11
C GLY A 405 -32.91 20.53 46.21
N ASP A 406 -32.29 20.20 45.07
CA ASP A 406 -30.90 19.73 44.94
C ASP A 406 -30.03 20.75 44.20
N GLU A 407 -28.70 20.65 44.39
CA GLU A 407 -27.70 21.48 43.70
C GLU A 407 -26.73 20.62 42.88
N ALA A 408 -26.37 21.09 41.69
CA ALA A 408 -25.30 20.53 40.87
C ALA A 408 -24.24 21.59 40.60
N ILE A 409 -22.96 21.20 40.72
CA ILE A 409 -21.82 22.08 40.49
C ILE A 409 -21.19 21.75 39.14
N TYR A 410 -21.15 22.75 38.25
CA TYR A 410 -20.45 22.69 36.97
C TYR A 410 -19.15 23.48 37.06
N GLU A 411 -18.03 22.82 36.87
CA GLU A 411 -16.68 23.38 36.97
C GLU A 411 -16.01 23.36 35.59
N LEU A 412 -15.97 24.52 34.94
CA LEU A 412 -15.30 24.71 33.65
C LEU A 412 -13.89 25.23 33.86
N THR A 413 -12.88 24.51 33.39
CA THR A 413 -11.52 25.03 33.30
C THR A 413 -11.27 25.65 31.93
N VAL A 414 -10.95 26.93 31.86
CA VAL A 414 -10.54 27.61 30.64
C VAL A 414 -9.05 27.91 30.73
N GLY A 415 -8.27 27.41 29.77
CA GLY A 415 -6.82 27.65 29.69
C GLY A 415 -6.39 28.08 28.29
N PHE A 416 -5.12 28.43 28.13
CA PHE A 416 -4.56 28.68 26.80
C PHE A 416 -4.13 27.39 26.11
N LYS A 417 -4.23 27.38 24.79
CA LYS A 417 -3.67 26.31 23.96
C LYS A 417 -2.15 26.19 24.20
N PRO A 418 -1.61 24.97 24.34
CA PRO A 418 -0.17 24.76 24.46
C PRO A 418 0.56 25.12 23.15
N ASP A 419 1.89 25.24 23.22
CA ASP A 419 2.73 25.33 22.02
C ASP A 419 3.28 23.97 21.64
N PHE A 420 3.24 23.65 20.35
CA PHE A 420 4.03 22.59 19.74
C PHE A 420 5.37 23.12 19.25
N THR A 421 6.33 22.20 19.17
CA THR A 421 7.71 22.47 18.77
C THR A 421 7.94 21.96 17.35
N LEU A 422 8.26 22.88 16.45
CA LEU A 422 8.90 22.55 15.18
C LEU A 422 10.40 22.44 15.42
N THR A 423 11.00 21.30 15.12
CA THR A 423 12.45 21.11 15.19
C THR A 423 13.02 21.02 13.78
N TYR A 424 13.91 21.95 13.45
CA TYR A 424 14.53 22.04 12.13
C TYR A 424 15.81 21.22 12.10
N TYR A 425 15.97 20.41 11.05
CA TYR A 425 17.13 19.56 10.79
C TYR A 425 17.77 19.93 9.45
N ASP A 426 19.09 19.84 9.38
CA ASP A 426 19.84 20.01 8.13
C ASP A 426 19.62 18.81 7.18
N ILE A 427 20.25 18.86 6.00
CA ILE A 427 20.13 17.84 4.94
C ILE A 427 20.66 16.44 5.32
N ASP A 428 21.40 16.31 6.42
CA ASP A 428 21.95 15.05 6.94
C ASP A 428 20.96 14.26 7.82
N GLU A 429 19.73 14.77 7.98
CA GLU A 429 18.64 14.21 8.78
C GLU A 429 18.94 14.05 10.29
N THR A 430 20.10 14.50 10.77
CA THR A 430 20.57 14.23 12.13
C THR A 430 20.98 15.49 12.89
N THR A 431 21.46 16.52 12.20
CA THR A 431 21.89 17.79 12.78
C THR A 431 20.70 18.73 12.96
N ALA A 432 20.28 18.94 14.22
CA ALA A 432 19.26 19.94 14.55
C ALA A 432 19.85 21.37 14.47
N ILE A 433 19.23 22.24 13.68
CA ILE A 433 19.71 23.60 13.36
C ILE A 433 18.84 24.73 13.92
N GLY A 434 17.66 24.40 14.45
CA GLY A 434 16.79 25.37 15.12
C GLY A 434 15.51 24.75 15.68
N THR A 435 14.77 25.55 16.45
CA THR A 435 13.45 25.17 16.97
C THR A 435 12.52 26.37 16.99
N GLN A 436 11.24 26.15 16.69
CA GLN A 436 10.20 27.16 16.74
C GLN A 436 8.99 26.66 17.52
N LYS A 437 8.41 27.53 18.35
CA LYS A 437 7.13 27.27 19.01
C LYS A 437 5.98 27.79 18.15
N VAL A 438 4.97 26.94 17.93
CA VAL A 438 3.73 27.28 17.25
C VAL A 438 2.57 26.82 18.13
N GLU A 439 1.62 27.72 18.40
CA GLU A 439 0.44 27.40 19.18
C GLU A 439 -0.33 26.23 18.54
N GLN A 440 -0.90 25.35 19.37
CA GLN A 440 -1.72 24.25 18.92
C GLN A 440 -2.86 24.73 17.99
N ASP A 441 -3.04 24.02 16.88
CA ASP A 441 -4.00 24.29 15.81
C ASP A 441 -3.79 25.65 15.11
N ALA A 442 -2.68 26.33 15.36
CA ALA A 442 -2.32 27.53 14.63
C ALA A 442 -1.57 27.20 13.34
N THR A 443 -1.67 28.10 12.38
CA THR A 443 -0.84 28.08 11.18
C THR A 443 0.58 28.58 11.49
N ILE A 444 1.56 28.12 10.72
CA ILE A 444 2.94 28.64 10.82
C ILE A 444 2.96 30.09 10.32
N ALA A 445 3.16 31.06 11.21
CA ALA A 445 3.21 32.48 10.82
C ALA A 445 4.39 32.79 9.86
N SER A 446 5.56 32.25 10.17
CA SER A 446 6.77 32.30 9.34
C SER A 446 7.73 31.20 9.80
N PHE A 447 8.54 30.66 8.89
CA PHE A 447 9.62 29.74 9.27
C PHE A 447 10.76 30.47 9.98
N ASP A 448 11.54 29.72 10.76
CA ASP A 448 12.70 30.24 11.48
C ASP A 448 13.84 30.62 10.52
N LYS A 449 14.11 31.92 10.40
CA LYS A 449 15.15 32.46 9.51
C LYS A 449 16.57 32.13 9.96
N GLU A 450 16.80 31.94 11.26
CA GLU A 450 18.12 31.53 11.75
C GLU A 450 18.38 30.06 11.42
N ALA A 451 17.35 29.21 11.48
CA ALA A 451 17.44 27.84 11.02
C ALA A 451 17.69 27.79 9.51
N GLU A 452 16.95 28.58 8.72
CA GLU A 452 17.15 28.69 7.26
C GLU A 452 18.57 29.13 6.90
N GLY A 453 19.12 30.13 7.61
CA GLY A 453 20.49 30.61 7.39
C GLY A 453 21.60 29.60 7.77
N LYS A 454 21.27 28.49 8.43
CA LYS A 454 22.19 27.41 8.80
C LYS A 454 22.11 26.19 7.90
N VAL A 455 21.18 26.16 6.94
CA VAL A 455 21.02 25.04 6.00
C VAL A 455 22.29 24.90 5.15
N THR A 456 22.81 23.68 5.06
CA THR A 456 23.96 23.40 4.20
C THR A 456 23.52 23.36 2.74
N VAL A 457 23.90 24.38 1.96
CA VAL A 457 23.68 24.45 0.51
C VAL A 457 25.02 24.49 -0.20
N THR A 458 25.33 23.42 -0.96
CA THR A 458 26.56 23.33 -1.76
C THR A 458 26.39 24.04 -3.11
N ASP A 459 27.52 24.41 -3.73
CA ASP A 459 27.54 25.05 -5.05
C ASP A 459 26.77 24.20 -6.07
N GLY A 460 25.86 24.85 -6.82
CA GLY A 460 25.00 24.16 -7.79
C GLY A 460 23.71 23.57 -7.20
N LYS A 461 23.44 23.75 -5.90
CA LYS A 461 22.17 23.39 -5.27
C LYS A 461 21.39 24.61 -4.77
N LYS A 462 20.12 24.41 -4.44
CA LYS A 462 19.23 25.44 -3.90
C LYS A 462 18.32 24.88 -2.81
N PHE A 463 18.16 25.63 -1.72
CA PHE A 463 17.18 25.35 -0.68
C PHE A 463 15.75 25.58 -1.20
N ARG A 464 14.87 24.60 -0.99
CA ARG A 464 13.50 24.55 -1.52
C ARG A 464 12.41 24.63 -0.44
N GLY A 465 12.79 24.60 0.84
CA GLY A 465 11.87 24.66 1.98
C GLY A 465 12.01 23.48 2.93
N TRP A 466 10.95 23.22 3.68
CA TRP A 466 10.95 22.28 4.81
C TRP A 466 9.94 21.15 4.59
N ALA A 467 10.33 19.90 4.83
CA ALA A 467 9.47 18.72 4.71
C ALA A 467 9.71 17.72 5.85
N THR A 468 8.90 16.66 5.93
CA THR A 468 9.05 15.59 6.95
C THR A 468 10.13 14.55 6.65
N SER A 469 10.73 14.62 5.45
CA SER A 469 11.92 13.86 5.09
C SER A 469 12.64 14.56 3.93
N VAL A 470 13.86 14.15 3.62
CA VAL A 470 14.64 14.66 2.48
C VAL A 470 14.34 13.92 1.17
N LYS A 471 13.30 13.07 1.14
CA LYS A 471 12.92 12.33 -0.07
C LYS A 471 12.47 13.30 -1.17
N GLN A 472 12.88 13.03 -2.40
CA GLN A 472 12.45 13.79 -3.58
C GLN A 472 10.93 13.95 -3.60
N ASP A 473 10.42 15.15 -3.90
CA ASP A 473 8.99 15.50 -3.97
C ASP A 473 8.17 15.24 -2.69
N GLU A 474 8.80 15.19 -1.50
CA GLU A 474 8.08 15.13 -0.24
C GLU A 474 7.22 16.39 -0.05
N LYS A 475 5.99 16.23 0.49
CA LYS A 475 5.08 17.36 0.70
C LYS A 475 5.68 18.36 1.68
N LYS A 476 5.97 19.56 1.19
CA LYS A 476 6.55 20.65 2.00
C LYS A 476 5.52 21.28 2.93
N TYR A 477 5.98 21.71 4.09
CA TYR A 477 5.23 22.60 4.97
C TYR A 477 5.23 24.01 4.41
N THR A 478 4.12 24.72 4.62
CA THR A 478 3.93 26.11 4.19
C THR A 478 3.42 26.94 5.37
N THR A 479 3.35 28.26 5.22
CA THR A 479 2.74 29.13 6.24
C THR A 479 1.24 28.89 6.44
N SER A 480 0.59 28.17 5.52
CA SER A 480 -0.79 27.69 5.68
C SER A 480 -0.91 26.34 6.41
N SER A 481 0.20 25.65 6.68
CA SER A 481 0.18 24.38 7.42
C SER A 481 -0.24 24.61 8.86
N VAL A 482 -1.23 23.84 9.33
CA VAL A 482 -1.71 23.84 10.71
C VAL A 482 -0.91 22.83 11.53
N ILE A 483 -0.44 23.23 12.72
CA ILE A 483 0.38 22.39 13.58
C ILE A 483 -0.47 21.76 14.69
N THR A 484 -0.54 20.43 14.70
CA THR A 484 -1.34 19.66 15.68
C THR A 484 -0.50 18.79 16.60
N SER A 485 0.83 18.77 16.42
CA SER A 485 1.78 18.07 17.29
C SER A 485 3.20 18.62 17.12
N ASP A 486 4.12 18.25 18.02
CA ASP A 486 5.56 18.41 17.77
C ASP A 486 5.95 17.77 16.44
N THR A 487 6.75 18.46 15.63
CA THR A 487 7.05 18.07 14.24
C THR A 487 8.53 18.28 13.93
N LYS A 488 9.15 17.31 13.27
CA LYS A 488 10.50 17.43 12.71
C LYS A 488 10.41 17.90 11.26
N LEU A 489 11.16 18.93 10.93
CA LEU A 489 11.24 19.54 9.60
C LEU A 489 12.68 19.45 9.09
N TYR A 490 12.86 18.81 7.95
CA TYR A 490 14.15 18.61 7.30
C TYR A 490 14.30 19.57 6.11
N ALA A 491 15.50 20.12 5.95
CA ALA A 491 15.80 21.01 4.83
C ALA A 491 15.77 20.24 3.51
N VAL A 492 14.97 20.71 2.55
CA VAL A 492 14.93 20.16 1.19
C VAL A 492 15.88 20.99 0.33
N VAL A 493 16.94 20.36 -0.17
CA VAL A 493 17.96 20.99 -1.02
C VAL A 493 18.15 20.15 -2.28
N THR A 494 17.86 20.73 -3.44
CA THR A 494 17.93 20.04 -4.75
C THR A 494 18.97 20.69 -5.66
N ASP A 495 19.44 19.93 -6.66
CA ASP A 495 20.31 20.48 -7.70
C ASP A 495 19.58 21.58 -8.48
N ILE A 496 20.33 22.60 -8.93
CA ILE A 496 19.83 23.61 -9.86
C ILE A 496 19.82 23.01 -11.26
N GLU A 497 18.65 22.95 -11.87
CA GLU A 497 18.49 22.36 -13.19
C GLU A 497 18.90 23.37 -14.27
N THR A 498 19.58 22.89 -15.31
CA THR A 498 20.13 23.75 -16.37
C THR A 498 19.97 23.07 -17.74
N ALA A 499 20.17 23.82 -18.83
CA ALA A 499 20.23 23.26 -20.17
C ALA A 499 21.54 22.46 -20.40
N ASN A 500 21.66 21.33 -19.71
CA ASN A 500 22.85 20.49 -19.66
C ASN A 500 22.82 19.41 -20.75
N THR A 501 23.93 19.19 -21.44
CA THR A 501 24.04 18.26 -22.58
C THR A 501 23.99 16.77 -22.19
N THR A 502 24.04 16.46 -20.90
CA THR A 502 24.15 15.09 -20.37
C THR A 502 23.22 14.78 -19.20
N ALA A 503 22.63 15.80 -18.56
CA ALA A 503 21.77 15.61 -17.40
C ALA A 503 20.46 14.91 -17.77
N ARG A 504 19.94 14.14 -16.81
CA ARG A 504 18.58 13.60 -16.81
C ARG A 504 17.81 14.27 -15.68
N TYR A 505 16.61 14.75 -15.99
CA TYR A 505 15.67 15.31 -15.01
C TYR A 505 14.39 14.48 -15.08
N ASP A 506 13.95 13.93 -13.95
CA ASP A 506 12.75 13.11 -13.85
C ASP A 506 11.75 13.79 -12.90
N PHE A 507 10.54 14.05 -13.40
CA PHE A 507 9.46 14.70 -12.66
C PHE A 507 8.29 13.73 -12.48
N ASN A 508 8.00 13.36 -11.23
CA ASN A 508 6.87 12.50 -10.91
C ASN A 508 5.62 13.33 -10.62
N LEU A 509 4.79 13.52 -11.64
CA LEU A 509 3.61 14.37 -11.58
C LEU A 509 2.44 13.70 -10.82
N GLN A 510 2.48 12.39 -10.55
CA GLN A 510 1.52 11.73 -9.65
C GLN A 510 1.79 12.05 -8.17
N LYS A 511 2.98 12.51 -7.82
CA LYS A 511 3.35 12.79 -6.43
C LYS A 511 2.77 14.12 -5.98
N GLU A 512 1.92 14.09 -4.96
CA GLU A 512 1.26 15.28 -4.39
C GLU A 512 2.24 16.37 -3.91
N GLY A 513 3.44 15.98 -3.48
CA GLY A 513 4.47 16.92 -3.04
C GLY A 513 5.32 17.51 -4.16
N PHE A 514 5.14 17.10 -5.42
CA PHE A 514 5.83 17.70 -6.56
C PHE A 514 5.44 19.18 -6.71
N CYS A 515 6.44 20.05 -6.74
CA CYS A 515 6.26 21.51 -6.78
C CYS A 515 7.07 22.08 -7.95
N ALA A 516 6.39 22.60 -8.98
CA ALA A 516 7.08 23.14 -10.16
C ALA A 516 8.08 24.28 -9.82
N ASP A 517 7.84 25.05 -8.76
CA ASP A 517 8.75 26.12 -8.30
C ASP A 517 10.11 25.58 -7.80
N ASP A 518 10.21 24.27 -7.55
CA ASP A 518 11.45 23.60 -7.17
C ASP A 518 12.30 23.19 -8.38
N HIS A 519 11.82 23.42 -9.60
CA HIS A 519 12.42 22.90 -10.83
C HIS A 519 12.62 24.01 -11.86
N GLU A 520 13.88 24.29 -12.21
CA GLU A 520 14.20 25.26 -13.27
C GLU A 520 13.96 24.69 -14.68
N ALA A 521 14.00 23.37 -14.87
CA ALA A 521 13.76 22.72 -16.15
C ALA A 521 12.30 22.32 -16.38
N PHE A 522 11.39 22.66 -15.46
CA PHE A 522 9.94 22.44 -15.57
C PHE A 522 9.19 23.71 -15.16
N CYS A 523 8.92 24.60 -16.12
CA CYS A 523 8.19 25.85 -15.84
C CYS A 523 6.85 25.88 -16.60
N VAL A 524 5.75 25.96 -15.85
CA VAL A 524 4.40 25.93 -16.43
C VAL A 524 3.95 27.33 -16.83
N GLU A 525 3.48 27.48 -18.07
CA GLU A 525 2.75 28.66 -18.53
C GLU A 525 1.28 28.29 -18.77
N GLY A 526 0.38 28.79 -17.93
CA GLY A 526 -1.05 28.51 -18.02
C GLY A 526 -1.65 28.03 -16.69
N ASN A 527 -2.64 27.13 -16.76
CA ASN A 527 -3.38 26.64 -15.59
C ASN A 527 -2.94 25.24 -15.13
N GLY A 528 -1.79 24.75 -15.61
CA GLY A 528 -1.25 23.45 -15.28
C GLY A 528 -1.05 23.29 -13.77
N LYS A 529 -1.60 22.21 -13.19
CA LYS A 529 -1.53 21.96 -11.75
C LYS A 529 -1.69 20.49 -11.40
N TRP A 530 -1.24 20.10 -10.22
CA TRP A 530 -1.52 18.78 -9.67
C TRP A 530 -3.04 18.55 -9.51
N HIS A 531 -3.51 17.38 -9.93
CA HIS A 531 -4.92 16.99 -9.84
C HIS A 531 -5.14 15.97 -8.72
N ASP A 532 -4.57 14.77 -8.86
CA ASP A 532 -4.61 13.70 -7.88
C ASP A 532 -3.49 12.66 -8.11
N LYS A 533 -3.41 11.66 -7.22
CA LYS A 533 -2.40 10.59 -7.28
C LYS A 533 -2.60 9.61 -8.44
N THR A 534 -3.79 9.57 -9.04
CA THR A 534 -4.13 8.65 -10.13
C THR A 534 -3.73 9.26 -11.46
N HIS A 535 -4.14 10.49 -11.73
CA HIS A 535 -4.01 11.17 -13.01
C HIS A 535 -2.80 12.12 -13.08
N GLY A 536 -2.20 12.47 -11.94
CA GLY A 536 -1.06 13.38 -11.87
C GLY A 536 -1.43 14.83 -12.14
N TRP A 537 -0.69 15.51 -13.02
CA TRP A 537 -0.95 16.91 -13.35
C TRP A 537 -1.94 17.04 -14.50
N THR A 538 -2.83 18.03 -14.39
CA THR A 538 -3.76 18.41 -15.46
C THR A 538 -3.28 19.67 -16.17
N PHE A 539 -3.45 19.72 -17.48
CA PHE A 539 -3.14 20.84 -18.36
C PHE A 539 -4.36 21.15 -19.22
N ALA A 540 -4.76 22.41 -19.28
CA ALA A 540 -5.83 22.87 -20.15
C ALA A 540 -5.33 23.08 -21.59
N ALA A 541 -6.25 23.08 -22.56
CA ALA A 541 -5.93 23.45 -23.92
C ALA A 541 -5.27 24.85 -24.00
N GLY A 542 -4.08 24.93 -24.57
CA GLY A 542 -3.27 26.14 -24.67
C GLY A 542 -2.19 26.29 -23.59
N ASP A 543 -2.24 25.49 -22.52
CA ASP A 543 -1.18 25.45 -21.51
C ASP A 543 0.14 24.96 -22.12
N LYS A 544 1.25 25.34 -21.51
CA LYS A 544 2.61 24.97 -21.94
C LYS A 544 3.50 24.61 -20.77
N ILE A 545 4.54 23.83 -21.06
CA ILE A 545 5.68 23.63 -20.16
C ILE A 545 6.94 24.08 -20.91
N LYS A 546 7.68 25.01 -20.31
CA LYS A 546 9.03 25.38 -20.69
C LYS A 546 10.02 24.41 -20.08
N ILE A 547 10.89 23.89 -20.94
CA ILE A 547 11.78 22.78 -20.64
C ILE A 547 13.20 23.15 -21.01
N LEU A 548 14.14 23.01 -20.07
CA LEU A 548 15.55 23.22 -20.35
C LEU A 548 16.19 21.94 -20.90
N MET A 549 16.59 21.97 -22.18
CA MET A 549 17.32 20.87 -22.81
C MET A 549 18.69 21.35 -23.28
N GLY A 550 19.72 20.53 -23.08
CA GLY A 550 21.08 20.78 -23.56
C GLY A 550 21.29 20.54 -25.06
N GLY A 551 20.23 20.34 -25.84
CA GLY A 551 20.29 19.93 -27.24
C GLY A 551 19.74 18.54 -27.45
N LYS A 552 20.57 17.64 -28.02
CA LYS A 552 20.16 16.29 -28.42
C LYS A 552 19.63 15.52 -27.22
N GLY A 553 18.57 14.73 -27.43
CA GLY A 553 17.95 13.95 -26.36
C GLY A 553 16.52 13.56 -26.68
N TYR A 554 15.73 13.33 -25.66
CA TYR A 554 14.28 13.12 -25.79
C TYR A 554 13.54 13.54 -24.53
N LEU A 555 12.24 13.75 -24.69
CA LEU A 555 11.29 13.78 -23.58
C LEU A 555 10.58 12.45 -23.49
N LYS A 556 10.54 11.88 -22.28
CA LYS A 556 9.65 10.77 -21.95
C LYS A 556 8.43 11.32 -21.26
N LEU A 557 7.24 10.97 -21.74
CA LEU A 557 5.97 11.36 -21.13
C LEU A 557 5.22 10.09 -20.75
N ASP A 558 4.79 9.96 -19.50
CA ASP A 558 3.83 8.93 -19.12
C ASP A 558 2.42 9.53 -19.21
N LEU A 559 1.65 9.05 -20.18
CA LEU A 559 0.35 9.60 -20.55
C LEU A 559 -0.80 8.95 -19.77
N CYS A 560 -1.85 9.72 -19.53
CA CYS A 560 -3.09 9.26 -18.91
C CYS A 560 -4.16 8.93 -19.95
N GLN A 561 -4.91 7.83 -19.75
CA GLN A 561 -5.98 7.44 -20.69
C GLN A 561 -7.21 8.38 -20.64
N TYR A 562 -7.31 9.20 -19.60
CA TYR A 562 -8.41 10.14 -19.37
C TYR A 562 -8.16 11.52 -19.97
N SER A 563 -7.01 11.75 -20.61
CA SER A 563 -6.81 12.92 -21.47
C SER A 563 -7.83 12.95 -22.61
N THR A 564 -8.07 14.14 -23.15
CA THR A 564 -8.90 14.30 -24.37
C THR A 564 -8.08 14.08 -25.63
N THR A 565 -8.75 13.71 -26.73
CA THR A 565 -8.11 13.46 -28.03
C THR A 565 -7.57 14.77 -28.62
N GLY A 566 -6.29 14.79 -28.99
CA GLY A 566 -5.53 15.90 -29.55
C GLY A 566 -4.03 15.83 -29.21
N GLU A 567 -3.23 16.73 -29.78
CA GLU A 567 -1.77 16.64 -29.71
C GLU A 567 -1.15 17.35 -28.49
N ILE A 568 -0.07 16.74 -27.97
CA ILE A 568 0.99 17.39 -27.21
C ILE A 568 2.17 17.59 -28.16
N THR A 569 2.65 18.83 -28.32
CA THR A 569 3.69 19.17 -29.32
C THR A 569 4.93 19.74 -28.66
N LEU A 570 6.10 19.19 -29.00
CA LEU A 570 7.41 19.73 -28.64
C LEU A 570 7.90 20.68 -29.74
N THR A 571 8.32 21.88 -29.34
CA THR A 571 8.94 22.89 -30.21
C THR A 571 10.32 23.29 -29.71
N ASP A 572 11.22 23.61 -30.64
CA ASP A 572 12.56 24.11 -30.36
C ASP A 572 12.55 25.56 -29.84
N PRO A 573 13.69 26.12 -29.39
CA PRO A 573 13.78 27.49 -28.90
C PRO A 573 13.39 28.57 -29.93
N LYS A 574 13.31 28.23 -31.22
CA LYS A 574 12.89 29.13 -32.30
C LYS A 574 11.40 28.96 -32.65
N GLY A 575 10.70 28.04 -32.00
CA GLY A 575 9.29 27.74 -32.21
C GLY A 575 9.01 26.74 -33.33
N ASN A 576 10.02 26.05 -33.88
CA ASN A 576 9.81 25.01 -34.89
C ASN A 576 9.34 23.72 -34.22
N LYS A 577 8.34 23.05 -34.81
CA LYS A 577 7.86 21.73 -34.34
C LYS A 577 8.95 20.67 -34.51
N ILE A 578 9.26 19.97 -33.42
CA ILE A 578 10.22 18.85 -33.39
C ILE A 578 9.47 17.52 -33.48
N ALA A 579 8.50 17.31 -32.59
CA ALA A 579 7.72 16.08 -32.51
C ALA A 579 6.35 16.35 -31.87
N SER A 580 5.38 15.46 -32.07
CA SER A 580 4.11 15.46 -31.35
C SER A 580 3.67 14.06 -31.01
N VAL A 581 2.78 13.96 -30.02
CA VAL A 581 2.10 12.73 -29.62
C VAL A 581 0.64 13.02 -29.29
N GLU A 582 -0.23 12.03 -29.48
CA GLU A 582 -1.60 12.06 -29.00
C GLU A 582 -1.65 12.11 -27.46
N ALA A 583 -2.34 13.07 -26.87
CA ALA A 583 -2.45 13.25 -25.42
C ALA A 583 -3.19 12.09 -24.75
N LYS A 584 -4.17 11.52 -25.44
CA LYS A 584 -4.99 10.41 -24.95
C LYS A 584 -4.33 9.06 -25.25
N ALA A 585 -3.88 8.39 -24.19
CA ALA A 585 -3.40 7.02 -24.29
C ALA A 585 -4.56 6.01 -24.41
N ASN A 586 -4.31 4.88 -25.06
CA ASN A 586 -5.24 3.74 -25.13
C ASN A 586 -5.21 2.87 -23.86
N LYS A 587 -4.18 3.00 -23.03
CA LYS A 587 -4.04 2.39 -21.71
C LYS A 587 -3.34 3.39 -20.79
N ASP A 588 -3.80 3.44 -19.56
CA ASP A 588 -3.29 4.37 -18.56
C ASP A 588 -1.81 4.14 -18.22
N GLY A 589 -1.04 5.23 -18.12
CA GLY A 589 0.38 5.20 -17.79
C GLY A 589 1.29 4.72 -18.92
N ILE A 590 0.84 4.72 -20.18
CA ILE A 590 1.72 4.40 -21.31
C ILE A 590 2.79 5.48 -21.46
N SER A 591 4.05 5.04 -21.50
CA SER A 591 5.19 5.89 -21.85
C SER A 591 5.24 6.15 -23.35
N THR A 592 5.47 7.40 -23.73
CA THR A 592 5.79 7.82 -25.08
C THR A 592 7.06 8.67 -25.10
N ILE A 593 7.70 8.76 -26.26
CA ILE A 593 8.95 9.48 -26.46
C ILE A 593 8.79 10.55 -27.54
N LEU A 594 9.17 11.79 -27.21
CA LEU A 594 9.37 12.87 -28.18
C LEU A 594 10.86 13.07 -28.40
N GLN A 595 11.39 12.51 -29.49
CA GLN A 595 12.83 12.61 -29.79
C GLN A 595 13.22 14.00 -30.28
N ASN A 596 14.36 14.49 -29.80
CA ASN A 596 14.99 15.73 -30.25
C ASN A 596 16.38 15.43 -30.83
N SER A 597 16.50 15.49 -32.15
CA SER A 597 17.78 15.34 -32.87
C SER A 597 18.55 16.65 -33.01
N SER A 598 17.96 17.79 -32.62
CA SER A 598 18.59 19.10 -32.67
C SER A 598 19.78 19.18 -31.72
N THR A 599 20.81 19.91 -32.11
CA THR A 599 21.97 20.24 -31.25
C THR A 599 21.77 21.56 -30.48
N GLU A 600 20.66 22.25 -30.71
CA GLU A 600 20.39 23.56 -30.10
C GLU A 600 20.07 23.40 -28.61
N SER A 601 20.93 23.92 -27.74
CA SER A 601 20.68 24.01 -26.30
C SER A 601 19.81 25.24 -25.99
N GLY A 602 18.87 25.10 -25.06
CA GLY A 602 18.01 26.21 -24.63
C GLY A 602 16.68 25.77 -24.05
N GLU A 603 15.73 26.70 -24.07
CA GLU A 603 14.35 26.48 -23.61
C GLU A 603 13.48 25.94 -24.75
N TYR A 604 13.06 24.70 -24.63
CA TYR A 604 12.09 24.04 -25.48
C TYR A 604 10.69 24.25 -24.90
N THR A 605 9.66 24.15 -25.73
CA THR A 605 8.27 24.33 -25.28
C THR A 605 7.44 23.10 -25.64
N LEU A 606 6.85 22.48 -24.61
CA LEU A 606 5.81 21.46 -24.74
C LEU A 606 4.44 22.15 -24.68
N THR A 607 3.64 22.08 -25.74
CA THR A 607 2.33 22.74 -25.86
C THR A 607 1.21 21.71 -25.87
N PHE A 608 0.17 21.94 -25.08
CA PHE A 608 -1.02 21.09 -25.01
C PHE A 608 -2.13 21.67 -25.88
N ALA A 609 -2.50 21.01 -26.98
CA ALA A 609 -3.60 21.49 -27.83
C ALA A 609 -4.99 21.23 -27.21
N VAL A 610 -5.05 20.39 -26.16
CA VAL A 610 -6.26 19.86 -25.56
C VAL A 610 -6.11 19.69 -24.05
N ASN A 611 -7.21 19.37 -23.36
CA ASN A 611 -7.15 19.04 -21.94
C ASN A 611 -6.45 17.67 -21.78
N ALA A 612 -5.34 17.65 -21.03
CA ALA A 612 -4.51 16.48 -20.87
C ALA A 612 -4.15 16.25 -19.40
N TYR A 613 -3.84 15.00 -19.09
CA TYR A 613 -3.25 14.58 -17.83
C TYR A 613 -1.91 13.89 -18.09
N LEU A 614 -0.91 14.18 -17.27
CA LEU A 614 0.41 13.56 -17.32
C LEU A 614 0.78 12.94 -15.97
N HIS A 615 1.26 11.71 -16.00
CA HIS A 615 1.74 11.00 -14.82
C HIS A 615 3.19 11.35 -14.49
N SER A 616 4.02 11.52 -15.52
CA SER A 616 5.42 11.89 -15.36
C SER A 616 5.95 12.58 -16.62
N LEU A 617 7.05 13.31 -16.45
CA LEU A 617 7.85 13.86 -17.53
C LEU A 617 9.33 13.64 -17.20
N SER A 618 10.10 13.10 -18.14
CA SER A 618 11.56 13.03 -18.02
C SER A 618 12.22 13.77 -19.18
N ILE A 619 13.23 14.56 -18.87
CA ILE A 619 14.14 15.19 -19.83
C ILE A 619 15.41 14.36 -19.85
N VAL A 620 15.74 13.76 -20.98
CA VAL A 620 16.96 12.94 -21.11
C VAL A 620 17.87 13.55 -22.15
N ASN A 621 18.89 14.29 -21.69
CA ASN A 621 19.87 14.92 -22.57
C ASN A 621 21.01 13.95 -22.91
N MET A 622 21.47 14.01 -24.16
CA MET A 622 22.54 13.16 -24.68
C MET A 622 23.47 13.95 -25.60
N THR A 623 24.76 13.66 -25.55
CA THR A 623 25.75 14.25 -26.47
C THR A 623 25.79 13.52 -27.81
N GLU A 624 25.58 12.20 -27.79
CA GLU A 624 25.57 11.31 -28.94
C GLU A 624 24.28 10.47 -28.96
N PRO A 625 23.85 9.95 -30.12
CA PRO A 625 22.74 8.99 -30.18
C PRO A 625 22.98 7.77 -29.29
N ALA A 626 21.93 7.29 -28.62
CA ALA A 626 22.00 6.11 -27.76
C ALA A 626 22.33 4.81 -28.53
N TYR A 627 22.00 4.76 -29.82
CA TYR A 627 22.16 3.60 -30.66
C TYR A 627 22.35 3.99 -32.13
N ALA A 628 22.94 3.08 -32.90
CA ALA A 628 22.83 3.06 -34.36
C ALA A 628 21.66 2.16 -34.77
N GLN A 629 20.82 2.62 -35.69
CA GLN A 629 19.60 1.90 -36.10
C GLN A 629 19.64 1.46 -37.57
N ASP A 630 19.29 0.20 -37.83
CA ASP A 630 19.02 -0.35 -39.17
C ASP A 630 17.70 -1.15 -39.13
N GLY A 631 16.63 -0.56 -39.68
CA GLY A 631 15.28 -1.09 -39.53
C GLY A 631 14.89 -1.23 -38.05
N ASN A 632 14.59 -2.46 -37.61
CA ASN A 632 14.23 -2.77 -36.23
C ASN A 632 15.43 -3.20 -35.36
N TRP A 633 16.67 -3.03 -35.86
CA TRP A 633 17.89 -3.34 -35.13
C TRP A 633 18.49 -2.09 -34.50
N TYR A 634 18.77 -2.16 -33.21
CA TYR A 634 19.31 -1.09 -32.38
C TYR A 634 20.65 -1.55 -31.82
N THR A 635 21.76 -1.08 -32.39
CA THR A 635 23.11 -1.38 -31.90
C THR A 635 23.48 -0.32 -30.88
N VAL A 636 23.55 -0.71 -29.60
CA VAL A 636 23.95 0.23 -28.55
C VAL A 636 25.46 0.43 -28.55
N LYS A 637 25.92 1.51 -27.91
CA LYS A 637 27.33 1.74 -27.67
C LYS A 637 27.88 0.75 -26.63
N ALA A 638 29.01 0.11 -26.95
CA ALA A 638 29.65 -0.91 -26.12
C ALA A 638 29.88 -0.43 -24.68
N GLY A 639 29.37 -1.19 -23.70
CA GLY A 639 29.55 -0.92 -22.26
C GLY A 639 28.92 0.38 -21.75
N ASP A 640 28.00 0.99 -22.50
CA ASP A 640 27.38 2.26 -22.13
C ASP A 640 25.95 2.03 -21.59
N ALA A 641 25.83 1.99 -20.27
CA ALA A 641 24.56 1.68 -19.58
C ALA A 641 23.46 2.72 -19.84
N LYS A 642 23.83 4.00 -20.02
CA LYS A 642 22.89 5.06 -20.36
C LYS A 642 22.33 4.84 -21.77
N SER A 643 23.20 4.48 -22.72
CA SER A 643 22.82 4.11 -24.08
C SER A 643 21.88 2.90 -24.09
N PHE A 644 22.18 1.86 -23.32
CA PHE A 644 21.28 0.70 -23.17
C PHE A 644 19.92 1.10 -22.58
N SER A 645 19.91 1.80 -21.44
CA SER A 645 18.68 2.20 -20.75
C SER A 645 17.78 3.07 -21.64
N THR A 646 18.36 4.04 -22.34
CA THR A 646 17.63 4.88 -23.30
C THR A 646 17.09 4.07 -24.47
N THR A 647 17.90 3.16 -25.04
CA THR A 647 17.44 2.29 -26.13
C THR A 647 16.25 1.45 -25.69
N LEU A 648 16.33 0.86 -24.49
CA LEU A 648 15.25 0.05 -23.93
C LEU A 648 13.99 0.88 -23.65
N GLU A 649 14.11 2.10 -23.11
CA GLU A 649 12.97 3.01 -22.92
C GLU A 649 12.27 3.35 -24.25
N ILE A 650 13.03 3.62 -25.30
CA ILE A 650 12.50 3.93 -26.64
C ILE A 650 11.84 2.70 -27.25
N VAL A 651 12.50 1.54 -27.20
CA VAL A 651 11.96 0.29 -27.74
C VAL A 651 10.70 -0.15 -26.97
N ASN A 652 10.68 0.01 -25.64
CA ASN A 652 9.48 -0.25 -24.83
C ASN A 652 8.26 0.53 -25.33
N ALA A 653 8.44 1.83 -25.60
CA ALA A 653 7.37 2.67 -26.14
C ALA A 653 6.96 2.24 -27.57
N ALA A 654 7.94 1.97 -28.44
CA ALA A 654 7.69 1.52 -29.82
C ALA A 654 6.98 0.15 -29.88
N ASN A 655 7.21 -0.70 -28.87
CA ASN A 655 6.67 -2.05 -28.77
C ASN A 655 5.51 -2.18 -27.76
N ALA A 656 4.81 -1.09 -27.45
CA ALA A 656 3.70 -1.11 -26.50
C ALA A 656 2.51 -2.00 -26.95
N ALA A 657 2.25 -2.09 -28.27
CA ALA A 657 1.20 -2.94 -28.83
C ALA A 657 1.59 -4.43 -28.81
N THR A 658 0.62 -5.34 -28.68
CA THR A 658 0.89 -6.79 -28.60
C THR A 658 1.36 -7.38 -29.94
N ASP A 659 0.94 -6.78 -31.05
CA ASP A 659 1.30 -7.15 -32.42
C ASP A 659 2.45 -6.31 -33.00
N ALA A 660 3.08 -5.47 -32.18
CA ALA A 660 4.23 -4.67 -32.62
C ALA A 660 5.32 -5.58 -33.22
N PRO A 661 5.94 -5.18 -34.35
CA PRO A 661 7.00 -5.96 -34.95
C PRO A 661 8.18 -6.10 -33.99
N ARG A 662 8.88 -7.24 -34.05
CA ARG A 662 10.00 -7.51 -33.14
C ARG A 662 11.10 -6.45 -33.30
N SER A 663 11.56 -5.95 -32.16
CA SER A 663 12.72 -5.06 -32.04
C SER A 663 13.93 -5.84 -31.52
N TYR A 664 15.11 -5.54 -32.06
CA TYR A 664 16.35 -6.24 -31.76
C TYR A 664 17.36 -5.26 -31.16
N ILE A 665 17.58 -5.33 -29.85
CA ILE A 665 18.60 -4.55 -29.15
C ILE A 665 19.87 -5.39 -29.12
N PHE A 666 20.89 -4.96 -29.85
CA PHE A 666 22.20 -5.59 -29.89
C PHE A 666 23.17 -4.87 -28.95
N LEU A 667 23.82 -5.64 -28.09
CA LEU A 667 24.78 -5.20 -27.09
C LEU A 667 26.18 -5.75 -27.44
N PRO A 668 27.10 -4.91 -27.96
CA PRO A 668 28.50 -5.31 -28.08
C PRO A 668 29.10 -5.68 -26.71
N ASP A 669 30.19 -6.45 -26.72
CA ASP A 669 30.92 -6.83 -25.51
C ASP A 669 31.26 -5.59 -24.64
N GLY A 670 30.97 -5.69 -23.35
CA GLY A 670 31.12 -4.60 -22.38
C GLY A 670 30.23 -4.78 -21.16
N THR A 671 30.53 -4.03 -20.09
CA THR A 671 29.74 -3.99 -18.87
C THR A 671 28.81 -2.78 -18.88
N TYR A 672 27.51 -3.02 -18.85
CA TYR A 672 26.43 -2.05 -18.78
C TYR A 672 25.97 -1.92 -17.31
N ASP A 673 26.67 -1.07 -16.56
CA ASP A 673 26.42 -0.83 -15.13
C ASP A 673 25.28 0.15 -14.89
N LEU A 674 24.17 -0.37 -14.36
CA LEU A 674 22.96 0.36 -14.00
C LEU A 674 23.05 1.06 -12.62
N GLY A 675 24.18 0.94 -11.91
CA GLY A 675 24.34 1.47 -10.57
C GLY A 675 23.39 0.79 -9.58
N ASP A 676 22.80 1.56 -8.66
CA ASP A 676 21.82 1.07 -7.68
C ASP A 676 20.41 0.86 -8.26
N LYS A 677 20.19 1.23 -9.52
CA LYS A 677 18.89 1.13 -10.18
C LYS A 677 18.44 -0.32 -10.26
N CYS A 678 17.29 -0.57 -9.65
CA CYS A 678 16.58 -1.85 -9.70
C CYS A 678 15.33 -1.74 -10.57
N LEU A 679 14.77 -2.89 -10.93
CA LEU A 679 13.53 -3.04 -11.69
C LEU A 679 13.54 -2.29 -13.03
N THR A 680 14.68 -2.29 -13.73
CA THR A 680 14.76 -1.70 -15.07
C THR A 680 13.79 -2.42 -16.00
N GLN A 681 12.76 -1.71 -16.45
CA GLN A 681 11.58 -2.31 -17.04
C GLN A 681 11.79 -2.72 -18.51
N ILE A 682 11.33 -3.91 -18.85
CA ILE A 682 11.03 -4.37 -20.21
C ILE A 682 9.52 -4.46 -20.30
N SER A 683 8.89 -3.43 -20.87
CA SER A 683 7.43 -3.28 -20.91
C SER A 683 6.83 -3.41 -22.31
N GLY A 684 7.65 -3.29 -23.37
CA GLY A 684 7.21 -3.51 -24.75
C GLY A 684 7.27 -4.99 -25.17
N ASN A 685 6.28 -5.46 -25.92
CA ASN A 685 6.19 -6.83 -26.40
C ASN A 685 7.14 -7.13 -27.57
N ASN A 686 7.49 -8.40 -27.79
CA ASN A 686 8.34 -8.81 -28.92
C ASN A 686 9.72 -8.12 -28.92
N ILE A 687 10.34 -7.94 -27.76
CA ILE A 687 11.70 -7.38 -27.64
C ILE A 687 12.73 -8.51 -27.62
N SER A 688 13.88 -8.26 -28.25
CA SER A 688 15.05 -9.14 -28.23
C SER A 688 16.24 -8.39 -27.67
N ILE A 689 16.93 -8.94 -26.68
CA ILE A 689 18.17 -8.41 -26.11
C ILE A 689 19.29 -9.41 -26.45
N ILE A 690 20.17 -9.02 -27.37
CA ILE A 690 21.17 -9.90 -27.96
C ILE A 690 22.55 -9.36 -27.63
N GLY A 691 23.35 -10.10 -26.88
CA GLY A 691 24.75 -9.75 -26.68
C GLY A 691 25.65 -10.23 -27.81
N GLU A 692 26.86 -9.69 -27.86
CA GLU A 692 27.92 -10.21 -28.71
C GLU A 692 28.41 -11.57 -28.20
N SER A 693 28.52 -11.73 -26.87
CA SER A 693 28.91 -12.97 -26.21
C SER A 693 28.41 -13.05 -24.77
N MET A 694 28.05 -14.26 -24.34
CA MET A 694 27.51 -14.52 -22.99
C MET A 694 28.43 -13.98 -21.90
N ASP A 695 29.72 -14.30 -21.92
CA ASP A 695 30.64 -14.00 -20.82
C ASP A 695 31.13 -12.55 -20.75
N LYS A 696 30.99 -11.77 -21.82
CA LYS A 696 31.57 -10.42 -21.90
C LYS A 696 30.56 -9.32 -22.14
N THR A 697 29.33 -9.65 -22.53
CA THR A 697 28.21 -8.71 -22.54
C THR A 697 27.49 -8.82 -21.20
N ILE A 698 27.77 -7.90 -20.26
CA ILE A 698 27.30 -7.99 -18.87
C ILE A 698 26.38 -6.81 -18.57
N ILE A 699 25.13 -7.07 -18.19
CA ILE A 699 24.21 -6.06 -17.63
C ILE A 699 24.21 -6.25 -16.12
N VAL A 700 24.57 -5.22 -15.36
CA VAL A 700 24.73 -5.31 -13.91
C VAL A 700 24.02 -4.19 -13.17
N ASN A 701 23.41 -4.50 -12.03
CA ASN A 701 23.06 -3.51 -11.02
C ASN A 701 23.68 -3.87 -9.67
N LYS A 702 23.85 -2.89 -8.79
CA LYS A 702 24.35 -3.02 -7.41
C LYS A 702 23.36 -2.38 -6.43
N PRO A 703 22.28 -3.07 -6.06
CA PRO A 703 21.30 -2.56 -5.10
C PRO A 703 21.96 -2.25 -3.75
N ALA A 704 21.44 -1.22 -3.05
CA ALA A 704 21.78 -0.98 -1.66
C ALA A 704 21.27 -2.13 -0.76
N ILE A 705 21.97 -2.42 0.34
CA ILE A 705 21.69 -3.57 1.21
C ILE A 705 20.28 -3.47 1.81
N GLU A 706 19.86 -2.27 2.18
CA GLU A 706 18.54 -1.96 2.73
C GLU A 706 17.39 -2.20 1.73
N ASN A 707 17.68 -2.30 0.43
CA ASN A 707 16.70 -2.59 -0.62
C ASN A 707 16.57 -4.11 -0.90
N GLU A 708 17.25 -4.97 -0.13
CA GLU A 708 17.21 -6.42 -0.26
C GLU A 708 15.76 -6.95 -0.29
N GLY A 709 15.46 -7.75 -1.31
CA GLY A 709 14.09 -8.21 -1.52
C GLY A 709 13.81 -8.75 -2.92
N ILE A 710 13.00 -9.81 -2.96
CA ILE A 710 12.59 -10.51 -4.19
C ILE A 710 11.77 -9.62 -5.15
N GLY A 711 11.03 -8.64 -4.62
CA GLY A 711 10.19 -7.74 -5.41
C GLY A 711 10.82 -6.37 -5.70
N THR A 712 12.06 -6.13 -5.27
CA THR A 712 12.67 -4.80 -5.23
C THR A 712 14.04 -4.73 -5.89
N THR A 713 14.77 -5.84 -5.97
CA THR A 713 16.19 -5.84 -6.36
C THR A 713 16.48 -6.15 -7.83
N ALA A 714 15.49 -6.61 -8.61
CA ALA A 714 15.74 -7.21 -9.93
C ALA A 714 16.60 -6.32 -10.84
N THR A 715 17.62 -6.87 -11.51
CA THR A 715 18.37 -6.12 -12.53
C THR A 715 17.43 -5.68 -13.65
N LEU A 716 16.63 -6.63 -14.16
CA LEU A 716 15.59 -6.41 -15.16
C LEU A 716 14.24 -6.90 -14.66
N LEU A 717 13.19 -6.11 -14.92
CA LEU A 717 11.80 -6.46 -14.68
C LEU A 717 11.08 -6.59 -16.00
N ASN A 718 10.76 -7.81 -16.43
CA ASN A 718 9.92 -8.03 -17.60
C ASN A 718 8.44 -7.96 -17.22
N THR A 719 7.68 -7.07 -17.85
CA THR A 719 6.21 -7.03 -17.78
C THR A 719 5.56 -7.22 -19.14
N SER A 720 6.36 -7.61 -20.15
CA SER A 720 5.97 -7.77 -21.54
C SER A 720 5.87 -9.25 -21.94
N ASN A 721 5.27 -9.52 -23.08
CA ASN A 721 5.21 -10.87 -23.63
C ASN A 721 6.22 -11.09 -24.77
N ASN A 722 6.65 -12.34 -24.93
CA ASN A 722 7.53 -12.79 -26.00
C ASN A 722 8.93 -12.14 -25.96
N LEU A 723 9.50 -11.98 -24.77
CA LEU A 723 10.88 -11.54 -24.58
C LEU A 723 11.86 -12.62 -25.09
N TYR A 724 12.91 -12.20 -25.80
CA TYR A 724 14.00 -13.08 -26.20
C TYR A 724 15.34 -12.52 -25.72
N MET A 725 16.16 -13.35 -25.08
CA MET A 725 17.50 -12.99 -24.63
C MET A 725 18.51 -14.01 -25.15
N GLN A 726 19.60 -13.55 -25.76
CA GLN A 726 20.72 -14.42 -26.16
C GLN A 726 22.07 -13.79 -25.89
N ASP A 727 23.07 -14.62 -25.54
CA ASP A 727 24.48 -14.25 -25.47
C ASP A 727 24.75 -13.08 -24.50
N VAL A 728 24.11 -13.09 -23.33
CA VAL A 728 24.23 -12.01 -22.33
C VAL A 728 24.38 -12.57 -20.91
N THR A 729 25.16 -11.89 -20.08
CA THR A 729 25.19 -12.07 -18.63
C THR A 729 24.30 -11.02 -17.96
N LEU A 730 23.37 -11.45 -17.11
CA LEU A 730 22.71 -10.61 -16.12
C LEU A 730 23.38 -10.82 -14.77
N GLN A 731 23.70 -9.73 -14.08
CA GLN A 731 24.33 -9.79 -12.77
C GLN A 731 23.62 -8.87 -11.78
N ASN A 732 23.27 -9.43 -10.63
CA ASN A 732 22.89 -8.63 -9.47
C ASN A 732 24.05 -8.64 -8.47
N ALA A 733 24.68 -7.48 -8.30
CA ALA A 733 25.88 -7.30 -7.49
C ALA A 733 25.58 -6.82 -6.07
N LEU A 734 24.40 -7.12 -5.51
CA LEU A 734 24.11 -6.91 -4.08
C LEU A 734 25.26 -7.47 -3.23
N GLU A 735 25.71 -6.73 -2.22
CA GLU A 735 26.77 -7.18 -1.30
C GLU A 735 26.25 -8.28 -0.36
N TYR A 736 26.07 -9.49 -0.90
CA TYR A 736 25.41 -10.63 -0.26
C TYR A 736 25.96 -10.95 1.13
N TYR A 737 27.30 -11.04 1.28
CA TYR A 737 27.94 -11.37 2.56
C TYR A 737 27.74 -10.31 3.65
N LYS A 738 27.22 -9.12 3.31
CA LYS A 738 26.87 -8.05 4.27
C LYS A 738 25.36 -7.87 4.45
N SER A 739 24.54 -8.62 3.70
CA SER A 739 23.08 -8.43 3.64
C SER A 739 22.28 -9.10 4.77
N GLY A 740 22.94 -9.80 5.70
CA GLY A 740 22.25 -10.49 6.81
C GLY A 740 21.72 -11.86 6.41
N SER A 741 20.49 -12.21 6.81
CA SER A 741 20.02 -13.60 6.82
C SER A 741 19.48 -14.16 5.50
N ALA A 742 19.15 -13.33 4.50
CA ALA A 742 18.57 -13.79 3.23
C ALA A 742 19.39 -13.38 1.99
N GLY A 743 19.58 -12.07 1.75
CA GLY A 743 20.40 -11.60 0.62
C GLY A 743 19.76 -11.86 -0.75
N ARG A 744 18.44 -11.70 -0.85
CA ARG A 744 17.62 -11.83 -2.07
C ARG A 744 18.02 -10.77 -3.08
N ALA A 745 18.50 -11.23 -4.24
CA ALA A 745 19.10 -10.41 -5.28
C ALA A 745 18.67 -10.97 -6.65
N VAL A 746 17.63 -10.42 -7.24
CA VAL A 746 17.06 -10.98 -8.48
C VAL A 746 17.84 -10.46 -9.70
N CYS A 747 18.18 -11.31 -10.66
CA CYS A 747 18.68 -10.88 -11.98
C CYS A 747 17.51 -10.51 -12.89
N LEU A 748 16.57 -11.45 -13.08
CA LEU A 748 15.38 -11.25 -13.91
C LEU A 748 14.13 -11.62 -13.11
N GLN A 749 13.29 -10.61 -12.87
CA GLN A 749 11.92 -10.81 -12.43
C GLN A 749 11.02 -10.83 -13.67
N ASP A 750 10.49 -11.99 -14.02
CA ASP A 750 9.74 -12.18 -15.24
C ASP A 750 8.24 -12.28 -14.98
N ARG A 751 7.53 -11.16 -15.17
CA ARG A 751 6.07 -11.08 -15.08
C ARG A 751 5.37 -11.26 -16.42
N GLY A 752 6.12 -11.59 -17.47
CA GLY A 752 5.62 -11.84 -18.81
C GLY A 752 5.20 -13.30 -19.04
N THR A 753 4.98 -13.63 -20.30
CA THR A 753 4.88 -15.01 -20.78
C THR A 753 5.56 -15.16 -22.15
N GLN A 754 5.92 -16.39 -22.48
CA GLN A 754 6.66 -16.77 -23.69
C GLN A 754 8.07 -16.19 -23.75
N THR A 755 8.75 -16.07 -22.61
CA THR A 755 10.14 -15.64 -22.55
C THR A 755 11.07 -16.78 -22.94
N ILE A 756 12.09 -16.46 -23.74
CA ILE A 756 13.14 -17.38 -24.14
C ILE A 756 14.50 -16.80 -23.76
N CYS A 757 15.28 -17.57 -23.02
CA CYS A 757 16.68 -17.27 -22.66
C CYS A 757 17.58 -18.35 -23.26
N LYS A 758 18.46 -17.98 -24.20
CA LYS A 758 19.40 -18.93 -24.83
C LYS A 758 20.83 -18.48 -24.63
N ASN A 759 21.71 -19.31 -24.10
CA ASN A 759 23.09 -18.90 -23.78
C ASN A 759 23.11 -17.61 -22.94
N VAL A 760 22.29 -17.58 -21.89
CA VAL A 760 22.20 -16.47 -20.93
C VAL A 760 22.83 -16.91 -19.62
N LYS A 761 23.68 -16.05 -19.06
CA LYS A 761 24.27 -16.27 -17.74
C LYS A 761 23.58 -15.39 -16.71
N MET A 762 23.23 -15.93 -15.54
CA MET A 762 22.67 -15.16 -14.42
C MET A 762 23.54 -15.33 -13.18
N LEU A 763 24.12 -14.22 -12.72
CA LEU A 763 25.05 -14.15 -11.60
C LEU A 763 24.39 -13.44 -10.41
N SER A 764 24.00 -14.22 -9.40
CA SER A 764 23.51 -13.68 -8.12
C SER A 764 23.60 -14.76 -7.02
N TYR A 765 22.84 -14.59 -5.94
CA TYR A 765 22.79 -15.46 -4.78
C TYR A 765 21.37 -15.98 -4.54
N GLN A 766 20.63 -15.45 -3.56
CA GLN A 766 19.28 -15.90 -3.28
C GLN A 766 18.27 -15.29 -4.28
N ASP A 767 17.33 -16.09 -4.76
CA ASP A 767 16.24 -15.70 -5.68
C ASP A 767 16.69 -15.18 -7.08
N THR A 768 17.81 -15.66 -7.63
CA THR A 768 18.42 -15.18 -8.91
C THR A 768 17.43 -15.00 -10.08
N TYR A 769 16.54 -15.96 -10.34
CA TYR A 769 15.51 -15.87 -11.38
C TYR A 769 14.12 -16.05 -10.75
N TYR A 770 13.25 -15.08 -10.99
CA TYR A 770 11.90 -15.06 -10.43
C TYR A 770 10.83 -15.08 -11.52
N SER A 771 10.25 -16.24 -11.81
CA SER A 771 9.12 -16.37 -12.74
C SER A 771 7.81 -15.94 -12.05
N ASN A 772 7.36 -14.72 -12.32
CA ASN A 772 6.32 -14.02 -11.59
C ASN A 772 5.20 -13.52 -12.51
N GLU A 773 4.74 -14.35 -13.44
CA GLU A 773 3.55 -14.02 -14.23
C GLU A 773 2.34 -13.86 -13.26
N PRO A 774 1.56 -12.77 -13.35
CA PRO A 774 0.53 -12.44 -12.35
C PRO A 774 -0.52 -13.54 -12.10
N ASN A 775 -0.83 -14.36 -13.09
CA ASN A 775 -1.78 -15.47 -12.97
C ASN A 775 -1.12 -16.78 -12.52
N GLY A 776 0.21 -16.81 -12.36
CA GLY A 776 1.01 -17.98 -12.04
C GLY A 776 1.06 -19.02 -13.17
N LYS A 777 0.80 -18.57 -14.42
CA LYS A 777 0.65 -19.42 -15.61
C LYS A 777 1.54 -19.06 -16.80
N GLY A 778 2.58 -18.25 -16.58
CA GLY A 778 3.54 -17.90 -17.63
C GLY A 778 4.26 -19.12 -18.20
N GLN A 779 4.68 -19.03 -19.47
CA GLN A 779 5.48 -20.05 -20.17
C GLN A 779 6.89 -19.52 -20.39
N PHE A 780 7.92 -20.27 -20.01
CA PHE A 780 9.31 -19.80 -20.03
C PHE A 780 10.26 -20.91 -20.50
N TYR A 781 11.19 -20.59 -21.40
CA TYR A 781 12.14 -21.55 -21.96
C TYR A 781 13.59 -21.08 -21.81
N PHE A 782 14.43 -21.93 -21.24
CA PHE A 782 15.86 -21.70 -21.11
C PHE A 782 16.63 -22.78 -21.87
N GLU A 783 17.63 -22.38 -22.65
CA GLU A 783 18.45 -23.29 -23.44
C GLU A 783 19.94 -22.92 -23.30
N ASP A 784 20.81 -23.90 -23.07
CA ASP A 784 22.27 -23.73 -23.06
C ASP A 784 22.75 -22.57 -22.14
N SER A 785 22.03 -22.32 -21.04
CA SER A 785 22.22 -21.17 -20.14
C SER A 785 22.98 -21.55 -18.86
N GLU A 786 23.42 -20.57 -18.08
CA GLU A 786 24.16 -20.76 -16.83
C GLU A 786 23.54 -19.92 -15.71
N ILE A 787 23.10 -20.52 -14.60
CA ILE A 787 22.39 -19.82 -13.52
C ILE A 787 23.07 -20.11 -12.19
N HIS A 788 23.53 -19.05 -11.52
CA HIS A 788 24.19 -19.10 -10.23
C HIS A 788 23.25 -18.69 -9.10
N GLY A 789 23.39 -19.29 -7.93
CA GLY A 789 22.72 -18.79 -6.74
C GLY A 789 22.93 -19.65 -5.50
N THR A 790 22.19 -19.35 -4.42
CA THR A 790 22.30 -20.04 -3.13
C THR A 790 20.99 -20.71 -2.74
N VAL A 791 20.08 -19.97 -2.13
CA VAL A 791 18.76 -20.45 -1.72
C VAL A 791 17.72 -20.03 -2.75
N ASP A 792 16.85 -20.95 -3.15
CA ASP A 792 15.69 -20.72 -4.02
C ASP A 792 15.98 -19.93 -5.30
N TYR A 793 17.17 -20.10 -5.87
CA TYR A 793 17.66 -19.16 -6.86
C TYR A 793 16.97 -19.28 -8.23
N VAL A 794 16.18 -20.33 -8.47
CA VAL A 794 15.08 -20.28 -9.44
C VAL A 794 13.74 -20.49 -8.72
N CYS A 795 12.87 -19.48 -8.74
CA CYS A 795 11.63 -19.51 -7.96
C CYS A 795 10.45 -18.84 -8.66
N GLY A 796 9.24 -19.16 -8.22
CA GLY A 796 8.00 -18.56 -8.74
C GLY A 796 7.09 -19.52 -9.49
N GLY A 797 6.15 -18.98 -10.25
CA GLY A 797 5.06 -19.73 -10.91
C GLY A 797 5.19 -19.86 -12.42
N GLY A 798 4.29 -20.62 -13.03
CA GLY A 798 4.27 -20.91 -14.46
C GLY A 798 4.88 -22.26 -14.84
N ASP A 799 5.00 -22.49 -16.14
CA ASP A 799 5.69 -23.62 -16.74
C ASP A 799 7.06 -23.16 -17.26
N VAL A 800 8.12 -23.60 -16.57
CA VAL A 800 9.50 -23.25 -16.93
C VAL A 800 10.24 -24.50 -17.37
N TYR A 801 10.83 -24.47 -18.57
CA TYR A 801 11.58 -25.58 -19.12
C TYR A 801 13.05 -25.19 -19.29
N PHE A 802 13.91 -25.72 -18.44
CA PHE A 802 15.35 -25.56 -18.48
C PHE A 802 15.96 -26.73 -19.27
N ASN A 803 16.55 -26.44 -20.42
CA ASN A 803 17.12 -27.42 -21.34
C ASN A 803 18.63 -27.21 -21.48
N ARG A 804 19.43 -28.19 -21.06
CA ARG A 804 20.91 -28.11 -21.08
C ARG A 804 21.46 -26.88 -20.34
N VAL A 805 20.85 -26.57 -19.19
CA VAL A 805 21.27 -25.44 -18.35
C VAL A 805 22.30 -25.92 -17.32
N LEU A 806 23.35 -25.14 -17.12
CA LEU A 806 24.29 -25.27 -16.03
C LEU A 806 23.78 -24.51 -14.80
N PHE A 807 23.67 -25.20 -13.69
CA PHE A 807 23.24 -24.68 -12.41
C PHE A 807 24.44 -24.66 -11.46
N VAL A 808 24.77 -23.49 -10.91
CA VAL A 808 25.93 -23.31 -10.03
C VAL A 808 25.48 -22.87 -8.64
N ASN A 809 25.60 -23.74 -7.65
CA ASN A 809 25.34 -23.39 -6.26
C ASN A 809 26.56 -22.65 -5.72
N GLU A 810 26.40 -21.38 -5.35
CA GLU A 810 27.45 -20.52 -4.82
C GLU A 810 27.62 -20.70 -3.31
N SER A 811 28.82 -20.47 -2.77
CA SER A 811 28.98 -20.58 -1.33
C SER A 811 28.33 -19.43 -0.58
N ARG A 812 27.62 -19.76 0.50
CA ARG A 812 27.02 -18.81 1.43
C ARG A 812 28.03 -18.13 2.37
N LYS A 813 29.32 -18.46 2.24
CA LYS A 813 30.43 -17.78 2.92
C LYS A 813 31.63 -17.62 1.98
N GLU A 814 32.17 -16.41 1.93
CA GLU A 814 33.31 -16.08 1.06
C GLU A 814 34.53 -16.96 1.37
N GLY A 815 35.13 -17.56 0.33
CA GLY A 815 36.38 -18.33 0.42
C GLY A 815 36.28 -19.73 1.04
N GLU A 816 35.09 -20.19 1.42
CA GLU A 816 34.86 -21.50 2.05
C GLU A 816 33.71 -22.22 1.34
N LYS A 817 33.62 -23.56 1.40
CA LYS A 817 32.39 -24.27 1.04
C LYS A 817 31.44 -24.26 2.24
N TYR A 818 30.38 -23.46 2.19
CA TYR A 818 29.46 -23.27 3.33
C TYR A 818 28.01 -23.15 2.85
N GLY A 819 27.09 -23.62 3.69
CA GLY A 819 25.66 -23.51 3.46
C GLY A 819 25.03 -24.77 2.87
N GLU A 820 23.72 -24.89 3.12
CA GLU A 820 22.84 -25.83 2.41
C GLU A 820 21.98 -25.01 1.45
N ASP A 821 22.21 -25.23 0.16
CA ASP A 821 21.59 -24.50 -0.93
C ASP A 821 20.35 -25.22 -1.45
N VAL A 822 19.47 -24.48 -2.11
CA VAL A 822 18.23 -25.02 -2.69
C VAL A 822 18.11 -24.45 -4.09
N ILE A 823 18.10 -25.32 -5.10
CA ILE A 823 18.08 -24.86 -6.49
C ILE A 823 16.74 -24.23 -6.84
N ALA A 824 15.65 -24.99 -6.69
CA ALA A 824 14.34 -24.61 -7.19
C ALA A 824 13.30 -24.46 -6.09
N ALA A 825 12.51 -23.39 -6.16
CA ALA A 825 11.33 -23.18 -5.32
C ALA A 825 10.10 -22.78 -6.16
N PRO A 826 9.49 -23.74 -6.88
CA PRO A 826 8.31 -23.43 -7.69
C PRO A 826 7.07 -23.19 -6.83
N ASN A 827 6.17 -22.36 -7.37
CA ASN A 827 4.91 -21.87 -6.82
C ASN A 827 3.90 -21.73 -7.97
N SER A 828 3.75 -22.79 -8.75
CA SER A 828 2.99 -22.74 -10.01
C SER A 828 1.48 -22.81 -9.78
N LYS A 829 0.73 -22.35 -10.77
CA LYS A 829 -0.71 -22.62 -10.94
C LYS A 829 -0.98 -23.29 -12.29
N SER A 830 0.07 -23.65 -13.02
CA SER A 830 0.03 -24.35 -14.30
C SER A 830 0.05 -25.87 -14.16
N GLU A 831 -0.03 -26.56 -15.30
CA GLU A 831 -0.05 -28.01 -15.37
C GLU A 831 1.31 -28.67 -15.08
N TRP A 832 2.42 -28.07 -15.51
CA TRP A 832 3.71 -28.76 -15.53
C TRP A 832 4.69 -28.26 -14.46
N GLY A 833 4.68 -26.97 -14.14
CA GLY A 833 5.62 -26.37 -13.19
C GLY A 833 7.03 -26.32 -13.79
N TYR A 834 8.05 -26.65 -13.00
CA TYR A 834 9.44 -26.56 -13.47
C TYR A 834 9.96 -27.91 -13.96
N ILE A 835 10.58 -27.90 -15.15
CA ILE A 835 11.18 -29.07 -15.79
C ILE A 835 12.64 -28.75 -16.11
N PHE A 836 13.55 -29.62 -15.67
CA PHE A 836 14.98 -29.53 -15.88
C PHE A 836 15.39 -30.73 -16.72
N LYS A 837 15.84 -30.52 -17.95
CA LYS A 837 16.20 -31.58 -18.88
C LYS A 837 17.63 -31.41 -19.38
N ASP A 838 18.41 -32.50 -19.29
CA ASP A 838 19.80 -32.56 -19.76
C ASP A 838 20.70 -31.51 -19.07
N CYS A 839 20.33 -31.08 -17.86
CA CYS A 839 21.02 -30.04 -17.11
C CYS A 839 22.29 -30.58 -16.42
N THR A 840 23.18 -29.66 -16.03
CA THR A 840 24.37 -29.95 -15.21
C THR A 840 24.33 -29.14 -13.93
N ILE A 841 24.77 -29.72 -12.81
CA ILE A 841 24.88 -29.05 -11.52
C ILE A 841 26.35 -29.03 -11.07
N GLU A 842 26.84 -27.83 -10.74
CA GLU A 842 28.11 -27.56 -10.08
C GLU A 842 27.85 -26.98 -8.69
N ASN A 843 28.49 -27.54 -7.65
CA ASN A 843 28.27 -27.16 -6.26
C ASN A 843 29.53 -26.58 -5.61
N LYS A 844 29.45 -25.32 -5.20
CA LYS A 844 30.47 -24.62 -4.39
C LYS A 844 30.03 -24.44 -2.93
N ALA A 845 28.78 -24.72 -2.59
CA ALA A 845 28.28 -24.75 -1.21
C ALA A 845 28.71 -26.04 -0.47
N ALA A 846 28.39 -26.16 0.82
CA ALA A 846 28.71 -27.40 1.55
C ALA A 846 27.82 -28.56 1.09
N ASN A 847 26.52 -28.32 0.99
CA ASN A 847 25.52 -29.27 0.48
C ASN A 847 24.44 -28.54 -0.34
N PHE A 848 23.61 -29.27 -1.08
CA PHE A 848 22.47 -28.67 -1.79
C PHE A 848 21.29 -29.63 -1.98
N SER A 849 20.08 -29.10 -2.16
CA SER A 849 18.89 -29.86 -2.56
C SER A 849 18.39 -29.43 -3.95
N LEU A 850 17.74 -30.37 -4.66
CA LEU A 850 17.19 -30.11 -6.00
C LEU A 850 16.00 -29.14 -5.98
N GLY A 851 15.40 -28.93 -4.82
CA GLY A 851 14.33 -27.96 -4.65
C GLY A 851 13.46 -28.21 -3.44
N ARG A 852 12.53 -27.26 -3.22
CA ARG A 852 11.56 -27.27 -2.13
C ARG A 852 10.23 -26.66 -2.56
N SER A 853 9.19 -26.87 -1.75
CA SER A 853 7.85 -26.36 -2.04
C SER A 853 7.66 -24.94 -1.53
N TRP A 854 7.24 -24.02 -2.41
CA TRP A 854 6.88 -22.65 -2.07
C TRP A 854 5.42 -22.36 -2.37
N ASN A 855 4.51 -22.64 -1.43
CA ASN A 855 3.07 -22.33 -1.54
C ASN A 855 2.37 -22.87 -2.82
N ASN A 856 1.02 -22.81 -2.86
CA ASN A 856 0.17 -23.27 -3.98
C ASN A 856 0.51 -24.67 -4.55
N ILE A 857 0.64 -24.79 -5.88
CA ILE A 857 0.87 -26.06 -6.59
C ILE A 857 2.35 -26.13 -6.99
N THR A 858 3.13 -26.84 -6.20
CA THR A 858 4.55 -27.06 -6.47
C THR A 858 4.73 -28.32 -7.32
N ARG A 859 5.16 -28.15 -8.56
CA ARG A 859 5.56 -29.25 -9.48
C ARG A 859 6.99 -29.03 -9.94
N LEU A 860 7.83 -30.04 -9.76
CA LEU A 860 9.26 -29.98 -10.04
C LEU A 860 9.75 -31.32 -10.60
N THR A 861 10.35 -31.29 -11.78
CA THR A 861 10.81 -32.50 -12.48
C THR A 861 12.25 -32.35 -12.96
N TRP A 862 13.11 -33.30 -12.61
CA TRP A 862 14.50 -33.38 -13.09
C TRP A 862 14.70 -34.61 -13.98
N LEU A 863 15.20 -34.39 -15.19
CA LEU A 863 15.35 -35.39 -16.25
C LEU A 863 16.79 -35.39 -16.75
N ASN A 864 17.43 -36.57 -16.76
CA ASN A 864 18.76 -36.79 -17.32
C ASN A 864 19.80 -35.73 -16.88
N THR A 865 20.01 -35.57 -15.58
CA THR A 865 20.83 -34.48 -15.00
C THR A 865 22.20 -34.98 -14.57
N THR A 866 23.26 -34.24 -14.92
CA THR A 866 24.63 -34.47 -14.44
C THR A 866 24.89 -33.67 -13.17
N VAL A 867 25.45 -34.31 -12.14
CA VAL A 867 25.81 -33.71 -10.86
C VAL A 867 27.31 -33.90 -10.64
N ASN A 868 28.09 -32.83 -10.76
CA ASN A 868 29.55 -32.92 -10.70
C ASN A 868 30.05 -33.29 -9.30
N GLN A 869 29.41 -32.75 -8.25
CA GLN A 869 29.72 -33.07 -6.85
C GLN A 869 28.62 -33.96 -6.24
N LYS A 870 28.46 -35.18 -6.78
CA LYS A 870 27.38 -36.12 -6.42
C LYS A 870 27.29 -36.45 -4.92
N ASP A 871 28.38 -36.34 -4.18
CA ASP A 871 28.44 -36.68 -2.75
C ASP A 871 27.96 -35.53 -1.84
N GLU A 872 27.70 -34.34 -2.41
CA GLU A 872 27.27 -33.13 -1.71
C GLU A 872 25.78 -32.82 -1.93
N ILE A 873 25.09 -33.60 -2.76
CA ILE A 873 23.63 -33.54 -2.85
C ILE A 873 23.03 -34.06 -1.55
N LEU A 874 22.05 -33.35 -1.00
CA LEU A 874 21.30 -33.82 0.16
C LEU A 874 20.71 -35.18 -0.13
N ASN A 875 21.20 -36.14 0.62
CA ASN A 875 20.72 -37.50 0.65
C ASN A 875 20.78 -37.91 2.11
N ASP A 876 19.63 -38.17 2.72
CA ASP A 876 19.54 -38.42 4.17
C ASP A 876 20.07 -39.81 4.59
N ASP A 877 20.83 -40.49 3.72
CA ASP A 877 21.27 -41.88 3.82
C ASP A 877 20.15 -42.90 4.11
N LYS A 878 18.89 -42.48 3.92
CA LYS A 878 17.68 -43.30 4.05
C LYS A 878 16.91 -43.29 2.72
N LYS A 879 15.72 -43.88 2.75
CA LYS A 879 14.80 -43.97 1.61
C LYS A 879 14.29 -42.58 1.12
N TYR A 880 14.61 -41.45 1.78
CA TYR A 880 13.85 -40.19 1.72
C TYR A 880 14.76 -38.91 1.65
N ALA A 881 15.42 -38.51 0.57
CA ALA A 881 14.90 -37.61 -0.48
C ALA A 881 16.09 -36.81 -1.06
N TYR A 882 15.98 -36.32 -2.31
CA TYR A 882 16.91 -35.34 -2.93
C TYR A 882 16.40 -33.88 -2.85
N PHE A 883 15.29 -33.70 -2.14
CA PHE A 883 14.50 -32.47 -2.07
C PHE A 883 14.26 -32.11 -0.61
N THR A 884 14.06 -30.84 -0.33
CA THR A 884 13.56 -30.39 0.97
C THR A 884 12.04 -30.63 1.01
N ILE A 885 11.62 -31.64 1.78
CA ILE A 885 10.24 -32.19 1.73
C ILE A 885 9.21 -31.33 2.47
N ASN A 886 9.63 -30.60 3.51
CA ASN A 886 8.73 -29.71 4.23
C ASN A 886 8.44 -28.47 3.37
N ALA A 887 7.17 -28.14 3.18
CA ALA A 887 6.79 -26.94 2.46
C ALA A 887 7.10 -25.65 3.23
N MET A 888 7.39 -24.58 2.48
CA MET A 888 7.57 -23.20 2.99
C MET A 888 6.23 -22.51 3.33
N GLY A 889 5.17 -23.28 3.56
CA GLY A 889 3.84 -22.79 3.92
C GLY A 889 2.83 -23.93 4.05
N ASP A 890 1.54 -23.59 3.95
CA ASP A 890 0.45 -24.53 4.23
C ASP A 890 0.21 -25.56 3.11
N ALA A 891 0.65 -25.25 1.89
CA ALA A 891 0.47 -26.13 0.74
C ALA A 891 1.64 -27.13 0.61
N MET A 892 1.33 -28.41 0.76
CA MET A 892 2.24 -29.52 0.43
C MET A 892 2.64 -29.48 -1.05
N ALA A 893 3.84 -29.97 -1.38
CA ALA A 893 4.22 -30.11 -2.78
C ALA A 893 3.21 -30.98 -3.54
N ASP A 894 2.91 -30.61 -4.79
CA ASP A 894 2.02 -31.43 -5.60
C ASP A 894 2.75 -32.67 -6.11
N LYS A 895 3.86 -32.47 -6.85
CA LYS A 895 4.65 -33.55 -7.43
C LYS A 895 6.12 -33.16 -7.52
N PHE A 896 7.00 -33.95 -6.92
CA PHE A 896 8.42 -33.98 -7.30
C PHE A 896 8.72 -35.25 -8.07
N ARG A 897 9.44 -35.12 -9.19
CA ARG A 897 9.75 -36.23 -10.09
C ARG A 897 11.22 -36.18 -10.49
N LEU A 898 11.81 -37.36 -10.62
CA LEU A 898 13.21 -37.54 -10.95
C LEU A 898 13.36 -38.73 -11.89
N ASP A 899 14.08 -38.57 -12.99
CA ASP A 899 14.51 -39.69 -13.84
C ASP A 899 15.97 -40.05 -13.51
N VAL A 900 16.90 -39.87 -14.47
CA VAL A 900 18.31 -40.27 -14.32
C VAL A 900 19.16 -39.14 -13.72
N LEU A 901 19.95 -39.48 -12.69
CA LEU A 901 21.08 -38.68 -12.20
C LEU A 901 22.42 -39.34 -12.56
N LYS A 902 23.37 -38.56 -13.05
CA LYS A 902 24.72 -39.02 -13.42
C LYS A 902 25.81 -38.22 -12.74
N ASP A 903 26.94 -38.85 -12.48
CA ASP A 903 28.15 -38.15 -12.06
C ASP A 903 28.91 -37.51 -13.24
N ALA A 904 30.01 -36.82 -12.95
CA ALA A 904 30.83 -36.14 -13.96
C ALA A 904 31.43 -37.11 -15.00
N GLU A 905 31.66 -38.36 -14.62
CA GLU A 905 32.14 -39.43 -15.50
C GLU A 905 31.01 -40.08 -16.33
N GLY A 906 29.74 -39.72 -16.06
CA GLY A 906 28.56 -40.23 -16.75
C GLY A 906 27.96 -41.50 -16.15
N ASN A 907 28.44 -41.96 -14.98
CA ASN A 907 27.86 -43.11 -14.29
C ASN A 907 26.53 -42.71 -13.64
N VAL A 908 25.51 -43.55 -13.81
CA VAL A 908 24.20 -43.36 -13.20
C VAL A 908 24.26 -43.72 -11.71
N PHE A 909 23.78 -42.81 -10.85
CA PHE A 909 23.68 -43.05 -9.39
C PHE A 909 22.28 -42.84 -8.82
N SER A 910 21.30 -42.42 -9.64
CA SER A 910 19.89 -42.38 -9.22
C SER A 910 19.39 -43.79 -8.84
N PRO A 911 18.66 -43.95 -7.73
CA PRO A 911 18.17 -45.26 -7.29
C PRO A 911 16.98 -45.73 -8.13
N ALA A 912 16.69 -47.04 -8.11
CA ALA A 912 15.50 -47.59 -8.77
C ALA A 912 14.19 -47.14 -8.11
N GLU A 913 14.22 -46.82 -6.82
CA GLU A 913 13.11 -46.17 -6.10
C GLU A 913 13.63 -45.16 -5.09
N LYS A 914 12.87 -44.09 -4.89
CA LYS A 914 13.07 -43.11 -3.80
C LYS A 914 11.68 -42.69 -3.34
N LYS A 915 11.34 -43.01 -2.10
CA LYS A 915 10.01 -42.73 -1.55
C LYS A 915 10.02 -41.40 -0.83
N VAL A 916 8.90 -40.70 -0.83
CA VAL A 916 8.73 -39.43 -0.10
C VAL A 916 7.33 -39.30 0.47
N ILE A 917 7.21 -38.56 1.57
CA ILE A 917 5.94 -38.16 2.18
C ILE A 917 5.93 -36.64 2.24
N PHE A 918 5.20 -35.98 1.35
CA PHE A 918 5.09 -34.52 1.36
C PHE A 918 4.28 -34.02 2.55
N LYS A 919 4.77 -32.96 3.18
CA LYS A 919 4.19 -32.37 4.40
C LYS A 919 4.11 -30.85 4.29
N ASN A 920 3.08 -30.27 4.89
CA ASN A 920 2.98 -28.82 5.02
C ASN A 920 3.95 -28.31 6.10
N SER A 921 4.15 -27.00 6.22
CA SER A 921 5.15 -26.39 7.11
C SER A 921 5.04 -26.80 8.58
N GLY A 922 3.84 -27.17 9.05
CA GLY A 922 3.60 -27.66 10.42
C GLY A 922 3.53 -29.19 10.55
N ALA A 923 3.71 -29.93 9.47
CA ALA A 923 3.52 -31.37 9.38
C ALA A 923 2.14 -31.87 9.91
N THR A 924 1.12 -30.99 9.87
CA THR A 924 -0.26 -31.32 10.28
C THR A 924 -1.02 -32.04 9.17
N GLN A 925 -0.57 -31.89 7.93
CA GLN A 925 -1.08 -32.57 6.75
C GLN A 925 0.07 -33.30 6.06
N GLN A 926 -0.21 -34.50 5.55
CA GLN A 926 0.75 -35.27 4.78
C GLN A 926 0.06 -36.02 3.64
N LYS A 927 0.74 -36.14 2.50
CA LYS A 927 0.32 -37.01 1.40
C LYS A 927 0.64 -38.48 1.71
N ALA A 928 0.05 -39.39 0.94
CA ALA A 928 0.50 -40.77 0.91
C ALA A 928 1.96 -40.85 0.45
N GLU A 929 2.68 -41.87 0.92
CA GLU A 929 4.04 -42.15 0.43
C GLU A 929 4.00 -42.41 -1.08
N GLU A 930 4.83 -41.72 -1.86
CA GLU A 930 4.95 -41.93 -3.30
C GLU A 930 6.39 -42.18 -3.74
N ASN A 931 6.57 -42.94 -4.82
CA ASN A 931 7.86 -43.04 -5.52
C ASN A 931 8.01 -41.83 -6.43
N ILE A 932 9.13 -41.11 -6.31
CA ILE A 932 9.40 -39.95 -7.17
C ILE A 932 10.20 -40.31 -8.42
N ILE A 933 10.77 -41.53 -8.47
CA ILE A 933 11.55 -41.99 -9.63
C ILE A 933 10.61 -42.33 -10.78
N LEU A 934 10.78 -41.66 -11.92
CA LEU A 934 10.05 -41.88 -13.15
C LEU A 934 10.57 -43.13 -13.87
N THR A 935 9.68 -43.82 -14.57
CA THR A 935 10.06 -44.76 -15.62
C THR A 935 10.51 -44.02 -16.88
N ALA A 936 11.26 -44.70 -17.75
CA ALA A 936 11.68 -44.13 -19.03
C ALA A 936 10.48 -43.70 -19.90
N GLU A 937 9.37 -44.43 -19.85
CA GLU A 937 8.13 -44.11 -20.57
C GLU A 937 7.46 -42.84 -20.02
N GLU A 938 7.40 -42.68 -18.70
CA GLU A 938 6.87 -41.45 -18.07
C GLU A 938 7.78 -40.25 -18.34
N ALA A 939 9.10 -40.42 -18.22
CA ALA A 939 10.08 -39.37 -18.52
C ALA A 939 9.96 -38.88 -19.96
N ALA A 940 9.67 -39.77 -20.91
CA ALA A 940 9.48 -39.43 -22.33
C ALA A 940 8.24 -38.56 -22.60
N THR A 941 7.31 -38.41 -21.64
CA THR A 941 6.11 -37.55 -21.81
C THR A 941 6.38 -36.07 -21.62
N TYR A 942 7.48 -35.68 -20.96
CA TYR A 942 7.86 -34.29 -20.68
C TYR A 942 8.51 -33.60 -21.90
N THR A 943 7.86 -33.71 -23.05
CA THR A 943 8.29 -33.07 -24.30
C THR A 943 7.91 -31.59 -24.32
N LEU A 944 8.64 -30.78 -25.11
CA LEU A 944 8.28 -29.37 -25.31
C LEU A 944 6.85 -29.21 -25.86
N ASP A 945 6.42 -30.12 -26.73
CA ASP A 945 5.07 -30.14 -27.30
C ASP A 945 3.99 -30.38 -26.23
N ALA A 946 4.24 -31.28 -25.28
CA ALA A 946 3.31 -31.55 -24.19
C ALA A 946 3.21 -30.36 -23.22
N VAL A 947 4.33 -29.66 -22.99
CA VAL A 947 4.40 -28.56 -22.02
C VAL A 947 3.87 -27.25 -22.59
N PHE A 948 4.24 -26.92 -23.82
CA PHE A 948 3.97 -25.60 -24.41
C PHE A 948 2.90 -25.61 -25.52
N GLY A 949 2.47 -26.79 -25.98
CA GLY A 949 1.46 -26.92 -27.02
C GLY A 949 1.92 -26.28 -28.34
N ASP A 950 1.19 -25.27 -28.80
CA ASP A 950 1.45 -24.58 -30.07
C ASP A 950 2.69 -23.66 -30.02
N TRP A 951 3.13 -23.26 -28.83
CA TRP A 951 4.33 -22.44 -28.70
C TRP A 951 5.58 -23.31 -28.81
N LYS A 952 6.36 -23.10 -29.88
CA LYS A 952 7.60 -23.85 -30.20
C LYS A 952 8.85 -23.00 -29.93
N PRO A 953 9.28 -22.83 -28.67
CA PRO A 953 10.40 -21.95 -28.35
C PRO A 953 11.73 -22.43 -28.95
N GLU A 954 11.97 -23.73 -29.04
CA GLU A 954 13.16 -24.34 -29.62
C GLU A 954 13.29 -24.06 -31.12
N ALA A 955 12.17 -24.10 -31.86
CA ALA A 955 12.14 -23.75 -33.27
C ALA A 955 12.37 -22.25 -33.48
N LYS A 956 11.82 -21.40 -32.59
CA LYS A 956 12.04 -19.94 -32.62
C LYS A 956 13.49 -19.56 -32.31
N ALA A 957 14.14 -20.29 -31.39
CA ALA A 957 15.51 -20.06 -30.96
C ALA A 957 16.57 -20.87 -31.74
N ALA A 958 16.14 -21.59 -32.78
CA ALA A 958 17.01 -22.38 -33.64
C ALA A 958 18.08 -21.49 -34.27
N GLN A 959 19.34 -21.89 -34.18
CA GLN A 959 20.46 -21.08 -34.68
C GLN A 959 20.51 -21.11 -36.21
N ALA A 960 20.70 -19.95 -36.82
CA ALA A 960 20.99 -19.82 -38.24
C ALA A 960 22.51 -19.93 -38.47
N THR A 961 22.92 -20.44 -39.62
CA THR A 961 24.34 -20.57 -39.99
C THR A 961 24.60 -19.83 -41.29
N ALA A 962 25.61 -18.96 -41.32
CA ALA A 962 26.11 -18.43 -42.58
C ALA A 962 26.94 -19.52 -43.29
N THR A 963 26.95 -19.54 -44.63
CA THR A 963 27.90 -20.41 -45.34
C THR A 963 29.34 -19.94 -45.11
N ALA A 964 30.30 -20.80 -45.48
CA ALA A 964 31.72 -20.51 -45.30
C ALA A 964 32.06 -19.13 -45.87
N THR A 965 32.57 -18.26 -44.99
CA THR A 965 33.00 -16.92 -45.39
C THR A 965 34.16 -17.05 -46.38
N THR A 966 34.16 -16.24 -47.43
CA THR A 966 35.25 -16.15 -48.41
C THR A 966 35.80 -14.74 -48.42
N LEU A 967 37.10 -14.62 -48.65
CA LEU A 967 37.79 -13.33 -48.74
C LEU A 967 38.62 -13.31 -50.01
N LYS A 968 38.20 -12.49 -50.97
CA LYS A 968 38.85 -12.36 -52.28
C LYS A 968 38.91 -10.88 -52.66
N ASP A 969 40.09 -10.42 -53.08
CA ASP A 969 40.31 -9.05 -53.57
C ASP A 969 39.80 -7.96 -52.61
N GLY A 970 39.99 -8.15 -51.29
CA GLY A 970 39.52 -7.21 -50.25
C GLY A 970 38.00 -7.22 -50.01
N LYS A 971 37.27 -8.18 -50.58
CA LYS A 971 35.83 -8.35 -50.37
C LYS A 971 35.56 -9.62 -49.57
N LEU A 972 34.96 -9.45 -48.39
CA LEU A 972 34.38 -10.51 -47.59
C LEU A 972 33.02 -10.89 -48.20
N SER A 973 32.73 -12.18 -48.40
CA SER A 973 31.46 -12.63 -48.98
C SER A 973 31.03 -13.98 -48.41
N TRP A 974 29.73 -14.12 -48.20
CA TRP A 974 29.08 -15.34 -47.70
C TRP A 974 27.72 -15.50 -48.39
N THR A 975 27.04 -16.61 -48.12
CA THR A 975 25.66 -16.82 -48.55
C THR A 975 24.79 -17.22 -47.36
N GLY A 976 23.51 -16.91 -47.46
CA GLY A 976 22.49 -17.21 -46.46
C GLY A 976 21.29 -16.30 -46.65
N ASP A 977 20.24 -16.57 -45.88
CA ASP A 977 18.95 -15.88 -45.91
C ASP A 977 18.62 -15.18 -44.57
N ALA A 978 19.63 -15.01 -43.70
CA ALA A 978 19.45 -14.34 -42.44
C ALA A 978 19.16 -12.84 -42.65
N LYS A 979 18.29 -12.30 -41.80
CA LYS A 979 17.91 -10.88 -41.88
C LYS A 979 19.03 -9.93 -41.44
N MET A 980 20.03 -10.45 -40.73
CA MET A 980 21.16 -9.69 -40.21
C MET A 980 22.35 -10.61 -39.99
N TYR A 981 23.55 -10.08 -40.23
CA TYR A 981 24.82 -10.73 -39.99
C TYR A 981 25.68 -9.91 -39.04
N LEU A 982 26.28 -10.56 -38.05
CA LEU A 982 27.32 -9.99 -37.20
C LEU A 982 28.67 -10.33 -37.81
N VAL A 983 29.44 -9.30 -38.15
CA VAL A 983 30.82 -9.43 -38.62
C VAL A 983 31.74 -9.04 -37.48
N ALA A 984 32.64 -9.94 -37.11
CA ALA A 984 33.73 -9.64 -36.17
C ALA A 984 35.06 -9.52 -36.93
N LYS A 985 35.89 -8.58 -36.48
CA LYS A 985 37.26 -8.35 -36.94
C LYS A 985 38.20 -8.63 -35.78
N ASP A 986 39.12 -9.56 -35.96
CA ASP A 986 40.09 -10.00 -34.93
C ASP A 986 39.42 -10.41 -33.61
N GLY A 987 38.27 -11.08 -33.73
CA GLY A 987 37.49 -11.57 -32.60
C GLY A 987 36.74 -10.48 -31.82
N LYS A 988 36.60 -9.26 -32.37
CA LYS A 988 35.81 -8.17 -31.81
C LYS A 988 34.72 -7.74 -32.77
N PHE A 989 33.58 -7.30 -32.25
CA PHE A 989 32.52 -6.69 -33.05
C PHE A 989 33.05 -5.60 -33.99
N TYR A 990 32.73 -5.74 -35.28
CA TYR A 990 33.11 -4.78 -36.32
C TYR A 990 31.88 -4.05 -36.86
N THR A 991 30.87 -4.79 -37.32
CA THR A 991 29.60 -4.21 -37.79
C THR A 991 28.49 -5.25 -37.83
N LEU A 992 27.25 -4.76 -37.77
CA LEU A 992 26.10 -5.50 -38.29
C LEU A 992 25.89 -5.14 -39.76
N THR A 993 25.40 -6.08 -40.56
CA THR A 993 25.08 -5.86 -41.98
C THR A 993 23.97 -6.78 -42.47
N THR A 994 23.06 -6.23 -43.28
CA THR A 994 22.03 -6.99 -44.01
C THR A 994 22.56 -7.56 -45.33
N GLU A 995 23.69 -7.03 -45.81
CA GLU A 995 24.33 -7.47 -47.05
C GLU A 995 25.12 -8.76 -46.86
N ASN A 996 25.16 -9.60 -47.89
CA ASN A 996 25.93 -10.85 -47.93
C ASN A 996 27.42 -10.64 -48.29
N SER A 997 27.87 -9.40 -48.31
CA SER A 997 29.27 -9.07 -48.57
C SER A 997 29.67 -7.72 -47.99
N LEU A 998 30.95 -7.57 -47.66
CA LEU A 998 31.52 -6.36 -47.08
C LEU A 998 32.91 -6.10 -47.66
N ILE A 999 33.20 -4.86 -48.05
CA ILE A 999 34.56 -4.46 -48.41
C ILE A 999 35.38 -4.28 -47.13
N VAL A 1000 36.52 -4.97 -47.05
CA VAL A 1000 37.42 -4.98 -45.90
C VAL A 1000 38.83 -4.58 -46.36
N ASN A 1001 39.32 -3.44 -45.88
CA ASN A 1001 40.62 -2.88 -46.24
C ASN A 1001 41.64 -3.07 -45.11
N ASP A 1002 41.94 -4.32 -44.77
CA ASP A 1002 42.96 -4.64 -43.77
C ASP A 1002 43.63 -5.97 -44.12
N ASP A 1003 44.91 -5.94 -44.50
CA ASP A 1003 45.65 -7.08 -45.00
C ASP A 1003 46.14 -8.05 -43.91
N LYS A 1004 45.91 -7.74 -42.62
CA LYS A 1004 46.32 -8.59 -41.49
C LYS A 1004 45.17 -9.07 -40.62
N ALA A 1005 43.96 -8.59 -40.85
CA ALA A 1005 42.82 -8.92 -40.03
C ALA A 1005 42.26 -10.32 -40.32
N SER A 1006 41.71 -10.92 -39.27
CA SER A 1006 40.85 -12.10 -39.34
C SER A 1006 39.39 -11.68 -39.22
N PHE A 1007 38.51 -12.35 -39.96
CA PHE A 1007 37.09 -12.07 -39.99
C PHE A 1007 36.27 -13.33 -39.73
N THR A 1008 35.19 -13.16 -38.97
CA THR A 1008 34.14 -14.16 -38.80
C THR A 1008 32.78 -13.54 -39.04
N VAL A 1009 31.84 -14.37 -39.51
CA VAL A 1009 30.46 -13.95 -39.79
C VAL A 1009 29.51 -14.90 -39.08
N ARG A 1010 28.56 -14.33 -38.34
CA ARG A 1010 27.48 -15.06 -37.64
C ARG A 1010 26.14 -14.61 -38.19
N ALA A 1011 25.24 -15.55 -38.44
CA ALA A 1011 23.90 -15.28 -38.96
C ALA A 1011 22.89 -15.17 -37.82
N ALA A 1012 22.01 -14.16 -37.86
CA ALA A 1012 20.91 -14.03 -36.92
C ALA A 1012 19.78 -15.03 -37.22
N ASN A 1013 19.19 -15.62 -36.18
CA ASN A 1013 17.94 -16.37 -36.27
C ASN A 1013 16.71 -15.45 -36.33
N GLY A 1014 15.50 -16.02 -36.40
CA GLY A 1014 14.25 -15.25 -36.46
C GLY A 1014 13.99 -14.35 -35.24
N MET A 1015 14.57 -14.69 -34.08
CA MET A 1015 14.50 -13.92 -32.83
C MET A 1015 15.70 -12.97 -32.65
N GLY A 1016 16.63 -12.95 -33.60
CA GLY A 1016 17.77 -12.05 -33.65
C GLY A 1016 19.07 -12.59 -33.05
N GLY A 1017 19.05 -13.75 -32.41
CA GLY A 1017 20.22 -14.38 -31.82
C GLY A 1017 21.20 -14.86 -32.88
N PHE A 1018 22.50 -14.61 -32.69
CA PHE A 1018 23.54 -14.94 -33.67
C PHE A 1018 24.08 -16.36 -33.47
N GLY A 1019 24.09 -17.18 -34.53
CA GLY A 1019 24.67 -18.52 -34.56
C GLY A 1019 26.18 -18.56 -34.39
N THR A 1020 26.75 -19.75 -34.36
CA THR A 1020 28.21 -19.91 -34.38
C THR A 1020 28.79 -19.48 -35.71
N ALA A 1021 30.03 -18.99 -35.70
CA ALA A 1021 30.73 -18.63 -36.93
C ALA A 1021 31.14 -19.89 -37.71
N ASN A 1022 30.92 -19.87 -39.03
CA ASN A 1022 31.29 -20.98 -39.91
C ASN A 1022 32.72 -20.79 -40.48
N GLY A 1023 33.70 -20.87 -39.58
CA GLY A 1023 35.13 -20.70 -39.89
C GLY A 1023 35.63 -19.26 -39.77
N THR A 1024 36.96 -19.10 -39.89
CA THR A 1024 37.65 -17.80 -39.86
C THR A 1024 38.40 -17.63 -41.16
N VAL A 1025 38.18 -16.49 -41.83
CA VAL A 1025 38.99 -16.10 -42.99
C VAL A 1025 39.95 -14.99 -42.61
N SER A 1026 41.13 -15.01 -43.19
CA SER A 1026 42.17 -14.00 -42.96
C SER A 1026 42.70 -13.52 -44.30
N THR A 1027 43.07 -12.25 -44.36
CA THR A 1027 43.68 -11.60 -45.52
C THR A 1027 45.14 -12.03 -45.76
N GLY A 1028 45.73 -12.76 -44.81
CA GLY A 1028 47.04 -13.39 -44.92
C GLY A 1028 47.15 -14.61 -44.00
N ILE A 1029 48.16 -15.46 -44.19
CA ILE A 1029 48.45 -16.54 -43.21
C ILE A 1029 48.93 -15.87 -41.92
N ASN A 1030 48.01 -15.65 -40.98
CA ASN A 1030 48.34 -15.08 -39.68
C ASN A 1030 49.19 -16.06 -38.87
N SER A 1031 50.46 -15.70 -38.70
CA SER A 1031 51.31 -16.30 -37.68
C SER A 1031 50.71 -16.00 -36.32
N THR A 1032 50.20 -17.02 -35.63
CA THR A 1032 49.87 -16.92 -34.21
C THR A 1032 51.10 -16.51 -33.42
N MET A 1033 50.90 -15.52 -32.55
CA MET A 1033 51.88 -14.99 -31.60
C MET A 1033 52.32 -16.07 -30.59
N THR A 1034 53.62 -16.22 -30.40
CA THR A 1034 54.21 -16.43 -29.07
C THR A 1034 55.48 -15.59 -28.96
N THR A 1035 55.68 -15.05 -27.76
CA THR A 1035 56.81 -14.26 -27.31
C THR A 1035 58.14 -14.91 -27.68
N ALA A 1036 59.16 -14.09 -27.97
CA ALA A 1036 60.46 -14.52 -28.47
C ALA A 1036 61.12 -15.58 -27.56
N THR A 1037 60.97 -16.84 -27.94
CA THR A 1037 61.71 -17.98 -27.41
C THR A 1037 62.60 -18.54 -28.52
N THR A 1038 63.75 -19.11 -28.14
CA THR A 1038 64.72 -19.68 -29.07
C THR A 1038 64.10 -20.86 -29.82
N VAL A 1039 64.17 -20.83 -31.15
CA VAL A 1039 63.74 -21.95 -32.02
C VAL A 1039 64.67 -23.14 -31.80
N ILE A 1040 64.11 -24.30 -31.45
CA ILE A 1040 64.89 -25.54 -31.23
C ILE A 1040 64.76 -26.55 -32.36
N LYS A 1041 63.73 -26.43 -33.22
CA LYS A 1041 63.55 -27.29 -34.39
C LYS A 1041 62.89 -26.53 -35.54
N THR A 1042 63.34 -26.75 -36.77
CA THR A 1042 62.66 -26.28 -37.98
C THR A 1042 62.47 -27.47 -38.91
N ALA A 1043 61.24 -27.70 -39.37
CA ALA A 1043 60.90 -28.68 -40.39
C ALA A 1043 60.29 -27.95 -41.59
N ILE A 1044 60.61 -28.39 -42.81
CA ILE A 1044 60.06 -27.84 -44.05
C ILE A 1044 59.22 -28.94 -44.68
N PHE A 1045 58.08 -28.60 -45.28
CA PHE A 1045 57.21 -29.52 -45.98
C PHE A 1045 56.83 -28.96 -47.36
N ALA A 1046 56.64 -29.84 -48.33
CA ALA A 1046 56.02 -29.53 -49.61
C ALA A 1046 54.50 -29.31 -49.44
N ALA A 1047 53.85 -28.80 -50.48
CA ALA A 1047 52.39 -28.61 -50.48
C ALA A 1047 51.59 -29.92 -50.32
N ASP A 1048 52.19 -31.06 -50.67
CA ASP A 1048 51.61 -32.40 -50.52
C ASP A 1048 51.86 -33.05 -49.15
N GLY A 1049 52.55 -32.35 -48.24
CA GLY A 1049 52.87 -32.84 -46.90
C GLY A 1049 54.19 -33.61 -46.79
N THR A 1050 54.95 -33.78 -47.88
CA THR A 1050 56.28 -34.40 -47.84
C THR A 1050 57.26 -33.53 -47.07
N GLN A 1051 57.97 -34.07 -46.08
CA GLN A 1051 59.00 -33.32 -45.36
C GLN A 1051 60.25 -33.12 -46.24
N LEU A 1052 60.68 -31.87 -46.37
CA LEU A 1052 61.81 -31.43 -47.18
C LEU A 1052 63.01 -31.06 -46.30
N SER A 1053 64.21 -31.25 -46.84
CA SER A 1053 65.47 -30.81 -46.23
C SER A 1053 65.79 -29.34 -46.51
N ASN A 1054 65.27 -28.78 -47.61
CA ASN A 1054 65.49 -27.40 -48.05
C ASN A 1054 64.20 -26.84 -48.67
N LEU A 1055 64.16 -25.52 -48.83
CA LEU A 1055 63.08 -24.89 -49.61
C LEU A 1055 63.22 -25.24 -51.09
N GLN A 1056 62.11 -25.62 -51.72
CA GLN A 1056 62.02 -25.87 -53.16
C GLN A 1056 61.24 -24.76 -53.88
N LYS A 1057 61.43 -24.64 -55.19
CA LYS A 1057 60.64 -23.71 -56.03
C LYS A 1057 59.14 -24.04 -55.90
N GLY A 1058 58.33 -23.02 -55.64
CA GLY A 1058 56.90 -23.19 -55.33
C GLY A 1058 56.58 -23.09 -53.84
N ILE A 1059 55.47 -23.70 -53.42
CA ILE A 1059 54.93 -23.58 -52.06
C ILE A 1059 55.68 -24.51 -51.09
N ASN A 1060 56.21 -23.93 -50.01
CA ASN A 1060 56.81 -24.65 -48.88
C ASN A 1060 56.06 -24.30 -47.59
N ILE A 1061 55.98 -25.23 -46.65
CA ILE A 1061 55.42 -25.04 -45.30
C ILE A 1061 56.55 -25.25 -44.29
N ILE A 1062 56.98 -24.21 -43.59
CA ILE A 1062 58.01 -24.27 -42.55
C ILE A 1062 57.33 -24.32 -41.18
N VAL A 1063 57.59 -25.36 -40.41
CA VAL A 1063 57.16 -25.53 -39.01
C VAL A 1063 58.37 -25.34 -38.09
N LYS A 1064 58.35 -24.30 -37.27
CA LYS A 1064 59.34 -24.04 -36.22
C LYS A 1064 58.79 -24.48 -34.86
N THR A 1065 59.51 -25.31 -34.11
CA THR A 1065 59.20 -25.66 -32.72
C THR A 1065 60.09 -24.86 -31.77
N PHE A 1066 59.49 -24.29 -30.74
CA PHE A 1066 60.15 -23.51 -29.71
C PHE A 1066 60.39 -24.34 -28.44
N LYS A 1067 61.25 -23.82 -27.56
CA LYS A 1067 61.68 -24.52 -26.32
C LYS A 1067 60.52 -24.84 -25.36
N ASP A 1068 59.45 -24.05 -25.38
CA ASP A 1068 58.23 -24.24 -24.59
C ASP A 1068 57.27 -25.28 -25.18
N GLY A 1069 57.63 -25.91 -26.30
CA GLY A 1069 56.80 -26.88 -27.02
C GLY A 1069 55.84 -26.25 -28.02
N SER A 1070 55.71 -24.92 -28.08
CA SER A 1070 54.88 -24.23 -29.07
C SER A 1070 55.45 -24.40 -30.49
N LYS A 1071 54.57 -24.31 -31.51
CA LYS A 1071 54.94 -24.44 -32.92
C LYS A 1071 54.45 -23.24 -33.73
N LYS A 1072 55.32 -22.65 -34.55
CA LYS A 1072 54.99 -21.63 -35.56
C LYS A 1072 55.11 -22.21 -36.96
N THR A 1073 54.01 -22.24 -37.69
CA THR A 1073 53.99 -22.66 -39.09
C THR A 1073 53.96 -21.44 -40.01
N SER A 1074 54.69 -21.47 -41.11
CA SER A 1074 54.76 -20.37 -42.10
C SER A 1074 54.84 -20.93 -43.51
N LYS A 1075 54.13 -20.32 -44.46
CA LYS A 1075 54.23 -20.68 -45.88
C LYS A 1075 55.29 -19.81 -46.55
N VAL A 1076 56.24 -20.42 -47.24
CA VAL A 1076 57.28 -19.72 -48.01
C VAL A 1076 57.17 -20.11 -49.47
N ILE A 1077 56.95 -19.11 -50.32
CA ILE A 1077 56.97 -19.28 -51.77
C ILE A 1077 58.37 -18.90 -52.25
N VAL A 1078 59.13 -19.88 -52.71
CA VAL A 1078 60.40 -19.62 -53.40
C VAL A 1078 60.08 -19.48 -54.89
N LYS A 1079 60.30 -18.26 -55.41
CA LYS A 1079 60.05 -17.92 -56.82
C LYS A 1079 61.05 -18.57 -57.75
#